data_AF-A0A6J6C6G0-F1
#
_entry.id   AF-A0A6J6C6G0-F1
#
_cell.length_a   1.000
_cell.length_b   1.000
_cell.length_c   1.000
_cell.angle_alpha   90.00
_cell.angle_beta   90.00
_cell.angle_gamma   90.00
#
_symmetry.space_group_name_H-M   'P 1'
#
loop_
_entity.id
_entity.type
_entity.pdbx_description
1 polymer ?
#
loop_
_entity_poly.entity_id
_entity_poly.type
_entity_poly.pdbx_seq_one_letter_code
_entity_poly.pdbx_strand_id
1 'polypeptide(L)'
;MQYVRNSLIETAMLKGDTKAADAARFPSPERKLREIRLALAVEQTATKKEIFAGYANLSFFGNQIYGVEAASQFYFGKKASELNLPEGALLAGMLQSPNQYKPDVEENLAAAKVRRDYVIQNMVPEYISQAEADAAKNSPITVNLTKLSQGCEGSQATAFFCDYVVWTIRNSPEFGDTLEERQNLLRRGGLEIYSTMNISMQNKTDKYIKSRIPVDDPNKLGAASVSVEVGTGKVLSMSQNRVFDQTASGGVGHTSVNFSSDKNYGGSSGFQTGSAYKVFTLAAWLQAGKRLGDKVDGRIHEWLPNELPSRCGAWAGAYKPKNSAAHEPTNPNVLTAMALSINTAFMSMASQLDLCDIRDTALAFGVHRADGSELQYIPASVLGVNELSPLTMAVAEAALPNGGVVCTPIAIERVVKRSSGEEMVVPKSTCTQATSPEVAAGVVHAMRGVIKGGTAGLSNTGDGFDIAGKTGTTDGSVQSWMTGYSSKVSTTVWVGNVSGDVHLGRVSTAGKSAYYARHDVWRTVMKLANKIYQPGPMAPVPTVYSGASGAIVPNVTTFDPTSASSQMQLNGLNYDVMLTQVLSDKPSGTVAYTVPAAGTTTTRGTIVKIYLSSGGAVVVPIDLLSHGPTVTDIQTYLAGILHDANGNPQLSAVGSSGNQPGNCDPTEQVTRSSPAPGAATQSGSIIELFCGGS
;
A
#
# COMPACT_ATOMS: atom_id res chain seq x y z
N MET A 1 -57.13 -14.48 3.85
CA MET A 1 -56.58 -15.79 4.28
C MET A 1 -55.20 -16.09 3.69
N GLN A 2 -55.01 -16.17 2.36
CA GLN A 2 -53.68 -16.49 1.80
C GLN A 2 -52.59 -15.48 2.18
N TYR A 3 -52.93 -14.18 2.22
CA TYR A 3 -52.04 -13.15 2.76
C TYR A 3 -51.57 -13.43 4.20
N VAL A 4 -52.51 -13.78 5.10
CA VAL A 4 -52.21 -14.14 6.49
C VAL A 4 -51.29 -15.33 6.56
N ARG A 5 -51.55 -16.38 5.76
CA ARG A 5 -50.68 -17.56 5.71
C ARG A 5 -49.25 -17.18 5.31
N ASN A 6 -49.09 -16.44 4.21
CA ASN A 6 -47.78 -16.00 3.74
C ASN A 6 -47.10 -15.08 4.75
N SER A 7 -47.83 -14.16 5.37
CA SER A 7 -47.33 -13.25 6.40
C SER A 7 -46.89 -13.99 7.67
N LEU A 8 -47.62 -15.01 8.11
CA LEU A 8 -47.23 -15.86 9.25
C LEU A 8 -45.97 -16.66 8.96
N ILE A 9 -45.87 -17.25 7.77
CA ILE A 9 -44.66 -17.96 7.33
C ILE A 9 -43.49 -16.99 7.30
N GLU A 10 -43.65 -15.82 6.68
CA GLU A 10 -42.58 -14.84 6.57
C GLU A 10 -42.17 -14.31 7.95
N THR A 11 -43.12 -14.00 8.82
CA THR A 11 -42.86 -13.54 10.19
C THR A 11 -42.12 -14.60 11.01
N ALA A 12 -42.51 -15.87 10.89
CA ALA A 12 -41.82 -16.98 11.58
C ALA A 12 -40.39 -17.15 11.04
N MET A 13 -40.22 -17.11 9.72
CA MET A 13 -38.92 -17.15 9.06
C MET A 13 -38.03 -15.94 9.43
N LEU A 14 -38.61 -14.76 9.65
CA LEU A 14 -37.91 -13.55 10.11
C LEU A 14 -37.42 -13.69 11.56
N LYS A 15 -38.10 -14.50 12.37
CA LYS A 15 -37.73 -14.80 13.76
C LYS A 15 -36.82 -16.02 13.91
N GLY A 16 -36.40 -16.65 12.81
CA GLY A 16 -35.65 -17.91 12.83
C GLY A 16 -36.47 -19.13 13.33
N ASP A 17 -37.78 -18.99 13.50
CA ASP A 17 -38.65 -20.04 14.04
C ASP A 17 -39.17 -20.94 12.91
N THR A 18 -38.30 -21.86 12.48
CA THR A 18 -38.61 -22.83 11.42
C THR A 18 -39.77 -23.73 11.79
N LYS A 19 -39.96 -24.06 13.07
CA LYS A 19 -41.09 -24.86 13.56
C LYS A 19 -42.41 -24.11 13.40
N ALA A 20 -42.46 -22.82 13.73
CA ALA A 20 -43.65 -22.01 13.50
C ALA A 20 -43.93 -21.79 12.01
N ALA A 21 -42.89 -21.65 11.17
CA ALA A 21 -43.04 -21.56 9.72
C ALA A 21 -43.64 -22.87 9.14
N ASP A 22 -43.15 -24.02 9.60
CA ASP A 22 -43.67 -25.32 9.18
C ASP A 22 -45.07 -25.60 9.71
N ALA A 23 -45.38 -25.20 10.95
CA ALA A 23 -46.74 -25.24 11.48
C ALA A 23 -47.71 -24.35 10.68
N ALA A 24 -47.25 -23.20 10.18
CA ALA A 24 -48.03 -22.35 9.28
C ALA A 24 -48.19 -22.97 7.87
N ARG A 25 -47.31 -23.88 7.45
CA ARG A 25 -47.41 -24.62 6.18
C ARG A 25 -48.28 -25.87 6.29
N PHE A 26 -48.22 -26.57 7.42
CA PHE A 26 -48.86 -27.88 7.62
C PHE A 26 -50.40 -27.79 7.49
N PRO A 27 -51.05 -28.63 6.67
CA PRO A 27 -52.50 -28.62 6.57
C PRO A 27 -53.16 -29.16 7.85
N SER A 28 -53.80 -28.28 8.63
CA SER A 28 -54.63 -28.69 9.77
C SER A 28 -55.90 -27.82 9.90
N PRO A 29 -57.01 -28.36 10.45
CA PRO A 29 -58.22 -27.59 10.74
C PRO A 29 -57.96 -26.41 11.70
N GLU A 30 -57.11 -26.61 12.71
CA GLU A 30 -56.76 -25.60 13.72
C GLU A 30 -56.01 -24.44 13.08
N ARG A 31 -55.06 -24.73 12.17
CA ARG A 31 -54.40 -23.70 11.35
C ARG A 31 -55.44 -22.93 10.54
N LYS A 32 -56.38 -23.62 9.89
CA LYS A 32 -57.37 -22.96 9.04
C LYS A 32 -58.29 -22.03 9.84
N LEU A 33 -58.72 -22.46 11.02
CA LEU A 33 -59.52 -21.63 11.92
C LEU A 33 -58.73 -20.39 12.40
N ARG A 34 -57.44 -20.57 12.71
CA ARG A 34 -56.53 -19.46 13.05
C ARG A 34 -56.36 -18.48 11.89
N GLU A 35 -56.16 -18.96 10.66
CA GLU A 35 -56.08 -18.13 9.46
C GLU A 35 -57.36 -17.32 9.22
N ILE A 36 -58.53 -17.92 9.45
CA ILE A 36 -59.83 -17.24 9.31
C ILE A 36 -59.93 -16.11 10.35
N ARG A 37 -59.66 -16.40 11.62
CA ARG A 37 -59.70 -15.40 12.70
C ARG A 37 -58.75 -14.23 12.43
N LEU A 38 -57.52 -14.52 12.02
CA LEU A 38 -56.53 -13.51 11.69
C LEU A 38 -56.88 -12.75 10.40
N ALA A 39 -57.48 -13.39 9.40
CA ALA A 39 -57.92 -12.71 8.19
C ALA A 39 -59.03 -11.71 8.49
N LEU A 40 -59.99 -12.07 9.35
CA LEU A 40 -61.03 -11.14 9.81
C LEU A 40 -60.41 -9.96 10.58
N ALA A 41 -59.41 -10.21 11.43
CA ALA A 41 -58.72 -9.15 12.15
C ALA A 41 -57.95 -8.19 11.21
N VAL A 42 -57.27 -8.72 10.19
CA VAL A 42 -56.55 -7.91 9.18
C VAL A 42 -57.53 -7.08 8.35
N GLU A 43 -58.71 -7.60 7.99
CA GLU A 43 -59.72 -6.84 7.26
C GLU A 43 -60.33 -5.67 8.06
N GLN A 44 -60.21 -5.69 9.39
CA GLN A 44 -60.62 -4.58 10.25
C GLN A 44 -59.59 -3.44 10.29
N THR A 45 -58.33 -3.72 9.97
CA THR A 45 -57.21 -2.76 10.11
C THR A 45 -56.53 -2.38 8.80
N ALA A 46 -56.79 -3.11 7.71
CA ALA A 46 -56.21 -2.86 6.39
C ALA A 46 -57.28 -2.89 5.29
N THR A 47 -57.11 -2.00 4.30
CA THR A 47 -57.96 -1.94 3.11
C THR A 47 -57.73 -3.15 2.20
N LYS A 48 -58.71 -3.46 1.34
CA LYS A 48 -58.58 -4.55 0.34
C LYS A 48 -57.38 -4.34 -0.58
N LYS A 49 -57.05 -3.08 -0.91
CA LYS A 49 -55.87 -2.73 -1.72
C LYS A 49 -54.57 -3.05 -0.98
N GLU A 50 -54.46 -2.73 0.30
CA GLU A 50 -53.27 -3.05 1.12
C GLU A 50 -53.10 -4.56 1.30
N ILE A 51 -54.20 -5.28 1.56
CA ILE A 51 -54.19 -6.74 1.68
C ILE A 51 -53.72 -7.38 0.37
N PHE A 52 -54.22 -6.91 -0.77
CA PHE A 52 -53.78 -7.41 -2.07
C PHE A 52 -52.33 -7.04 -2.36
N ALA A 53 -51.91 -5.81 -2.09
CA ALA A 53 -50.52 -5.39 -2.26
C ALA A 53 -49.55 -6.25 -1.41
N GLY A 54 -49.92 -6.53 -0.16
CA GLY A 54 -49.16 -7.43 0.71
C GLY A 54 -49.13 -8.86 0.17
N TYR A 55 -50.27 -9.39 -0.29
CA TYR A 55 -50.33 -10.71 -0.90
C TYR A 55 -49.47 -10.82 -2.18
N ALA A 56 -49.59 -9.84 -3.07
CA ALA A 56 -48.89 -9.79 -4.35
C ALA A 56 -47.38 -9.71 -4.17
N ASN A 57 -46.89 -9.05 -3.10
CA ASN A 57 -45.46 -8.94 -2.78
C ASN A 57 -44.89 -10.14 -2.01
N LEU A 58 -45.70 -10.86 -1.23
CA LEU A 58 -45.26 -12.02 -0.45
C LEU A 58 -45.49 -13.37 -1.15
N SER A 59 -46.15 -13.38 -2.31
CA SER A 59 -46.45 -14.62 -3.02
C SER A 59 -45.21 -15.20 -3.67
N PHE A 60 -45.05 -16.53 -3.56
CA PHE A 60 -43.93 -17.27 -4.14
C PHE A 60 -44.20 -17.64 -5.61
N PHE A 61 -43.23 -17.40 -6.48
CA PHE A 61 -43.31 -17.64 -7.93
C PHE A 61 -42.23 -18.59 -8.46
N GLY A 62 -41.61 -19.43 -7.62
CA GLY A 62 -40.54 -20.36 -8.01
C GLY A 62 -39.14 -19.74 -7.93
N ASN A 63 -38.07 -20.55 -7.97
CA ASN A 63 -36.66 -20.10 -7.97
C ASN A 63 -36.28 -19.08 -6.86
N GLN A 64 -36.89 -19.18 -5.67
CA GLN A 64 -36.74 -18.19 -4.57
C GLN A 64 -37.25 -16.78 -4.90
N ILE A 65 -38.08 -16.63 -5.94
CA ILE A 65 -38.68 -15.37 -6.35
C ILE A 65 -39.98 -15.16 -5.56
N TYR A 66 -40.03 -14.07 -4.80
CA TYR A 66 -41.21 -13.61 -4.08
C TYR A 66 -41.63 -12.25 -4.64
N GLY A 67 -42.94 -12.09 -4.87
CA GLY A 67 -43.52 -10.86 -5.37
C GLY A 67 -43.77 -10.87 -6.88
N VAL A 68 -44.92 -10.34 -7.28
CA VAL A 68 -45.36 -10.32 -8.69
C VAL A 68 -44.47 -9.44 -9.57
N GLU A 69 -43.94 -8.32 -9.05
CA GLU A 69 -43.00 -7.46 -9.78
C GLU A 69 -41.68 -8.20 -10.07
N ALA A 70 -41.11 -8.86 -9.06
CA ALA A 70 -39.89 -9.65 -9.23
C ALA A 70 -40.10 -10.81 -10.21
N ALA A 71 -41.26 -11.49 -10.14
CA ALA A 71 -41.61 -12.55 -11.08
C ALA A 71 -41.79 -12.03 -12.51
N SER A 72 -42.45 -10.89 -12.69
CA SER A 72 -42.63 -10.24 -14.00
C SER A 72 -41.28 -9.88 -14.63
N GLN A 73 -40.39 -9.27 -13.87
CA GLN A 73 -39.03 -8.95 -14.32
C GLN A 73 -38.27 -10.22 -14.69
N PHE A 74 -38.30 -11.25 -13.85
CA PHE A 74 -37.59 -12.51 -14.11
C PHE A 74 -38.10 -13.25 -15.35
N TYR A 75 -39.41 -13.52 -15.44
CA TYR A 75 -39.95 -14.37 -16.50
C TYR A 75 -40.17 -13.64 -17.82
N PHE A 76 -40.35 -12.30 -17.80
CA PHE A 76 -40.72 -11.53 -18.99
C PHE A 76 -39.86 -10.28 -19.25
N GLY A 77 -39.05 -9.84 -18.28
CA GLY A 77 -38.25 -8.61 -18.40
C GLY A 77 -39.10 -7.34 -18.45
N LYS A 78 -40.29 -7.36 -17.83
CA LYS A 78 -41.27 -6.26 -17.84
C LYS A 78 -41.67 -5.85 -16.43
N LYS A 79 -42.12 -4.61 -16.25
CA LYS A 79 -42.84 -4.24 -15.02
C LYS A 79 -44.15 -5.00 -14.92
N ALA A 80 -44.62 -5.31 -13.71
CA ALA A 80 -45.89 -6.02 -13.56
C ALA A 80 -47.08 -5.25 -14.16
N SER A 81 -47.00 -3.92 -14.24
CA SER A 81 -47.99 -3.07 -14.90
C SER A 81 -48.00 -3.16 -16.43
N GLU A 82 -47.00 -3.79 -17.04
CA GLU A 82 -46.80 -3.90 -18.50
C GLU A 82 -47.12 -5.32 -19.02
N LEU A 83 -47.57 -6.22 -18.14
CA LEU A 83 -47.94 -7.58 -18.50
C LEU A 83 -49.19 -7.59 -19.38
N ASN A 84 -49.16 -8.38 -20.44
CA ASN A 84 -50.36 -8.67 -21.23
C ASN A 84 -51.22 -9.77 -20.56
N LEU A 85 -52.41 -10.01 -21.12
CA LEU A 85 -53.36 -10.98 -20.58
C LEU A 85 -52.77 -12.40 -20.41
N PRO A 86 -52.13 -13.02 -21.42
CA PRO A 86 -51.48 -14.33 -21.26
C PRO A 86 -50.39 -14.36 -20.17
N GLU A 87 -49.54 -13.33 -20.10
CA GLU A 87 -48.44 -13.24 -19.14
C GLU A 87 -48.95 -13.08 -17.70
N GLY A 88 -49.91 -12.17 -17.49
CA GLY A 88 -50.56 -11.97 -16.20
C GLY A 88 -51.33 -13.22 -15.73
N ALA A 89 -52.04 -13.89 -16.64
CA ALA A 89 -52.74 -15.13 -16.35
C ALA A 89 -51.79 -16.27 -15.99
N LEU A 90 -50.59 -16.32 -16.60
CA LEU A 90 -49.58 -17.31 -16.27
C LEU A 90 -49.08 -17.11 -14.83
N LEU A 91 -48.68 -15.88 -14.46
CA LEU A 91 -48.24 -15.58 -13.10
C LEU A 91 -49.35 -15.87 -12.07
N ALA A 92 -50.58 -15.46 -12.34
CA ALA A 92 -51.72 -15.77 -11.47
C ALA A 92 -51.95 -17.29 -11.35
N GLY A 93 -51.78 -18.04 -12.44
CA GLY A 93 -51.88 -19.50 -12.46
C GLY A 93 -50.81 -20.19 -11.61
N MET A 94 -49.57 -19.67 -11.65
CA MET A 94 -48.44 -20.18 -10.89
C MET A 94 -48.67 -20.18 -9.38
N LEU A 95 -49.44 -19.24 -8.83
CA LEU A 95 -49.69 -19.10 -7.39
C LEU A 95 -50.23 -20.38 -6.72
N GLN A 96 -50.90 -21.26 -7.48
CA GLN A 96 -51.38 -22.54 -6.96
C GLN A 96 -50.23 -23.53 -6.70
N SER A 97 -49.28 -23.63 -7.64
CA SER A 97 -48.16 -24.57 -7.56
C SER A 97 -46.94 -24.00 -8.31
N PRO A 98 -46.20 -23.05 -7.69
CA PRO A 98 -45.22 -22.25 -8.39
C PRO A 98 -44.12 -23.06 -9.07
N ASN A 99 -43.62 -24.12 -8.40
CA ASN A 99 -42.56 -24.97 -8.95
C ASN A 99 -43.02 -25.91 -10.07
N GLN A 100 -44.32 -26.26 -10.14
CA GLN A 100 -44.87 -27.12 -11.20
C GLN A 100 -45.26 -26.33 -12.45
N TYR A 101 -45.52 -25.03 -12.30
CA TYR A 101 -46.00 -24.18 -13.39
C TYR A 101 -44.96 -23.15 -13.83
N LYS A 102 -43.74 -23.18 -13.27
CA LYS A 102 -42.70 -22.21 -13.61
C LYS A 102 -42.22 -22.42 -15.05
N PRO A 103 -42.26 -21.38 -15.90
CA PRO A 103 -42.01 -21.51 -17.33
C PRO A 103 -40.53 -21.44 -17.73
N ASP A 104 -39.61 -21.38 -16.76
CA ASP A 104 -38.16 -21.49 -16.96
C ASP A 104 -37.66 -22.94 -17.10
N VAL A 105 -38.57 -23.92 -16.94
CA VAL A 105 -38.30 -25.35 -17.07
C VAL A 105 -39.19 -25.89 -18.17
N GLU A 106 -38.59 -26.43 -19.22
CA GLU A 106 -39.29 -26.88 -20.44
C GLU A 106 -40.37 -27.93 -20.10
N GLU A 107 -40.06 -28.86 -19.19
CA GLU A 107 -40.96 -29.94 -18.78
C GLU A 107 -42.25 -29.43 -18.11
N ASN A 108 -42.23 -28.21 -17.56
CA ASN A 108 -43.38 -27.61 -16.90
C ASN A 108 -44.33 -26.89 -17.87
N LEU A 109 -43.89 -26.56 -19.09
CA LEU A 109 -44.64 -25.67 -19.99
C LEU A 109 -46.04 -26.19 -20.34
N ALA A 110 -46.19 -27.51 -20.52
CA ALA A 110 -47.49 -28.12 -20.78
C ALA A 110 -48.46 -27.92 -19.60
N ALA A 111 -48.00 -28.19 -18.37
CA ALA A 111 -48.79 -28.01 -17.15
C ALA A 111 -49.09 -26.52 -16.88
N ALA A 112 -48.10 -25.65 -17.10
CA ALA A 112 -48.23 -24.21 -17.00
C ALA A 112 -49.27 -23.66 -17.99
N LYS A 113 -49.29 -24.15 -19.23
CA LYS A 113 -50.26 -23.77 -20.25
C LYS A 113 -51.68 -24.16 -19.87
N VAL A 114 -51.90 -25.39 -19.42
CA VAL A 114 -53.22 -25.83 -18.93
C VAL A 114 -53.69 -24.93 -17.79
N ARG A 115 -52.79 -24.58 -16.86
CA ARG A 115 -53.13 -23.73 -15.72
C ARG A 115 -53.41 -22.28 -16.12
N ARG A 116 -52.61 -21.69 -17.02
CA ARG A 116 -52.84 -20.35 -17.58
C ARG A 116 -54.18 -20.29 -18.29
N ASP A 117 -54.47 -21.28 -19.15
CA ASP A 117 -55.69 -21.31 -19.94
C ASP A 117 -56.94 -21.48 -19.05
N TYR A 118 -56.81 -22.20 -17.93
CA TYR A 118 -57.82 -22.24 -16.86
C TYR A 118 -58.06 -20.85 -16.25
N VAL A 119 -57.01 -20.10 -15.91
CA VAL A 119 -57.15 -18.73 -15.37
C VAL A 119 -57.85 -17.83 -16.39
N ILE A 120 -57.41 -17.86 -17.65
CA ILE A 120 -58.01 -17.06 -18.73
C ILE A 120 -59.51 -17.37 -18.88
N GLN A 121 -59.92 -18.65 -18.88
CA GLN A 121 -61.34 -18.99 -18.98
C GLN A 121 -62.16 -18.49 -17.80
N ASN A 122 -61.60 -18.48 -16.58
CA ASN A 122 -62.29 -17.97 -15.40
C ASN A 122 -62.39 -16.44 -15.37
N MET A 123 -61.68 -15.73 -16.25
CA MET A 123 -61.80 -14.28 -16.39
C MET A 123 -62.96 -13.86 -17.30
N VAL A 124 -63.48 -14.76 -18.15
CA VAL A 124 -64.55 -14.44 -19.13
C VAL A 124 -65.83 -13.87 -18.49
N PRO A 125 -66.32 -14.36 -17.34
CA PRO A 125 -67.57 -13.84 -16.78
C PRO A 125 -67.51 -12.36 -16.35
N GLU A 126 -66.31 -11.82 -16.05
CA GLU A 126 -66.18 -10.53 -15.37
C GLU A 126 -65.17 -9.55 -16.01
N TYR A 127 -64.16 -10.03 -16.75
CA TYR A 127 -63.01 -9.20 -17.13
C TYR A 127 -62.69 -9.17 -18.64
N ILE A 128 -63.04 -10.21 -19.40
CA ILE A 128 -62.69 -10.34 -20.83
C ILE A 128 -63.81 -11.02 -21.63
N SER A 129 -63.85 -10.85 -22.95
CA SER A 129 -64.75 -11.60 -23.83
C SER A 129 -64.24 -13.02 -24.11
N GLN A 130 -65.15 -13.92 -24.53
CA GLN A 130 -64.76 -15.27 -24.95
C GLN A 130 -63.79 -15.25 -26.15
N ALA A 131 -63.94 -14.30 -27.08
CA ALA A 131 -63.04 -14.14 -28.22
C ALA A 131 -61.62 -13.76 -27.79
N GLU A 132 -61.47 -12.84 -26.83
CA GLU A 132 -60.17 -12.49 -26.25
C GLU A 132 -59.56 -13.68 -25.48
N ALA A 133 -60.38 -14.44 -24.75
CA ALA A 133 -59.95 -15.63 -24.04
C ALA A 133 -59.41 -16.70 -25.01
N ASP A 134 -60.12 -16.98 -26.10
CA ASP A 134 -59.71 -17.97 -27.09
C ASP A 134 -58.43 -17.53 -27.80
N ALA A 135 -58.31 -16.24 -28.15
CA ALA A 135 -57.09 -15.67 -28.70
C ALA A 135 -55.89 -15.81 -27.73
N ALA A 136 -56.09 -15.47 -26.45
CA ALA A 136 -55.05 -15.55 -25.42
C ALA A 136 -54.63 -17.00 -25.11
N LYS A 137 -55.56 -17.95 -25.12
CA LYS A 137 -55.23 -19.38 -24.94
C LYS A 137 -54.47 -19.94 -26.12
N ASN A 138 -54.75 -19.49 -27.34
CA ASN A 138 -54.03 -19.92 -28.53
C ASN A 138 -52.60 -19.35 -28.60
N SER A 139 -52.26 -18.34 -27.80
CA SER A 139 -50.90 -17.83 -27.74
C SER A 139 -49.96 -18.84 -27.04
N PRO A 140 -48.71 -19.01 -27.54
CA PRO A 140 -47.71 -19.79 -26.83
C PRO A 140 -47.34 -19.13 -25.49
N ILE A 141 -46.75 -19.91 -24.58
CA ILE A 141 -46.02 -19.33 -23.45
C ILE A 141 -44.65 -18.94 -23.98
N THR A 142 -44.34 -17.65 -23.94
CA THR A 142 -43.03 -17.12 -24.31
C THR A 142 -42.45 -16.42 -23.09
N VAL A 143 -41.27 -16.86 -22.66
CA VAL A 143 -40.52 -16.23 -21.56
C VAL A 143 -39.34 -15.45 -22.13
N ASN A 144 -39.01 -14.36 -21.45
CA ASN A 144 -37.77 -13.63 -21.62
C ASN A 144 -37.06 -13.65 -20.26
N LEU A 145 -36.38 -14.77 -20.00
CA LEU A 145 -35.71 -15.00 -18.73
C LEU A 145 -34.62 -13.95 -18.52
N THR A 146 -34.83 -13.05 -17.59
CA THR A 146 -33.80 -12.11 -17.17
C THR A 146 -33.06 -12.69 -15.97
N LYS A 147 -31.73 -12.56 -15.98
CA LYS A 147 -30.95 -12.81 -14.78
C LYS A 147 -31.24 -11.64 -13.84
N LEU A 148 -32.16 -11.82 -12.88
CA LEU A 148 -32.26 -10.89 -11.77
C LEU A 148 -30.90 -10.90 -11.07
N SER A 149 -30.08 -9.89 -11.32
CA SER A 149 -28.78 -9.76 -10.71
C SER A 149 -29.00 -9.38 -9.24
N GLN A 150 -28.97 -10.42 -8.39
CA GLN A 150 -29.16 -10.31 -6.95
C GLN A 150 -27.88 -9.82 -6.29
N GLY A 151 -28.03 -9.09 -5.18
CA GLY A 151 -26.89 -8.61 -4.39
C GLY A 151 -25.97 -7.68 -5.18
N CYS A 152 -24.67 -7.76 -4.88
CA CYS A 152 -23.67 -6.84 -5.44
C CYS A 152 -23.34 -7.11 -6.92
N GLU A 153 -23.72 -8.27 -7.47
CA GLU A 153 -23.60 -8.57 -8.89
C GLU A 153 -24.56 -7.73 -9.77
N GLY A 154 -25.49 -6.99 -9.15
CA GLY A 154 -26.39 -6.01 -9.80
C GLY A 154 -25.68 -5.01 -10.71
N SER A 155 -24.43 -4.67 -10.40
CA SER A 155 -23.59 -3.82 -11.24
C SER A 155 -22.12 -4.18 -11.03
N GLN A 156 -21.51 -4.74 -12.07
CA GLN A 156 -20.10 -5.15 -12.04
C GLN A 156 -19.11 -3.98 -11.88
N ALA A 157 -19.53 -2.75 -12.19
CA ALA A 157 -18.72 -1.55 -11.96
C ALA A 157 -18.65 -1.14 -10.48
N THR A 158 -19.65 -1.53 -9.68
CA THR A 158 -19.81 -1.14 -8.28
C THR A 158 -19.72 -2.34 -7.32
N ALA A 159 -19.60 -3.56 -7.83
CA ALA A 159 -19.79 -4.79 -7.08
C ALA A 159 -18.83 -4.92 -5.87
N PHE A 160 -17.54 -4.65 -6.04
CA PHE A 160 -16.56 -4.75 -4.94
C PHE A 160 -16.75 -3.68 -3.86
N PHE A 161 -17.19 -2.47 -4.23
CA PHE A 161 -17.56 -1.46 -3.23
C PHE A 161 -18.83 -1.89 -2.48
N CYS A 162 -19.83 -2.41 -3.21
CA CYS A 162 -21.03 -2.97 -2.60
C CYS A 162 -20.69 -4.11 -1.64
N ASP A 163 -19.77 -5.00 -2.00
CA ASP A 163 -19.29 -6.07 -1.13
C ASP A 163 -18.66 -5.51 0.16
N TYR A 164 -17.84 -4.47 0.04
CA TYR A 164 -17.29 -3.78 1.20
C TYR A 164 -18.38 -3.20 2.12
N VAL A 165 -19.43 -2.56 1.55
CA VAL A 165 -20.61 -2.08 2.31
C VAL A 165 -21.36 -3.22 2.99
N VAL A 166 -21.54 -4.35 2.30
CA VAL A 166 -22.16 -5.55 2.86
C VAL A 166 -21.37 -6.07 4.07
N TRP A 167 -20.04 -6.13 3.96
CA TRP A 167 -19.18 -6.51 5.08
C TRP A 167 -19.16 -5.48 6.21
N THR A 168 -19.22 -4.18 5.90
CA THR A 168 -19.39 -3.13 6.91
C THR A 168 -20.64 -3.43 7.74
N ILE A 169 -21.80 -3.64 7.12
CA ILE A 169 -23.05 -3.94 7.84
C ILE A 169 -22.94 -5.22 8.66
N ARG A 170 -22.32 -6.27 8.12
CA ARG A 170 -22.12 -7.55 8.82
C ARG A 170 -21.23 -7.41 10.05
N ASN A 171 -20.23 -6.54 10.02
CA ASN A 171 -19.26 -6.37 11.10
C ASN A 171 -19.64 -5.29 12.11
N SER A 172 -20.52 -4.37 11.74
CA SER A 172 -20.89 -3.21 12.54
C SER A 172 -22.01 -3.50 13.55
N PRO A 173 -21.76 -3.38 14.86
CA PRO A 173 -22.77 -3.62 15.90
C PRO A 173 -23.96 -2.66 15.82
N GLU A 174 -23.83 -1.52 15.15
CA GLU A 174 -24.91 -0.55 14.91
C GLU A 174 -26.11 -1.16 14.15
N PHE A 175 -25.91 -2.27 13.45
CA PHE A 175 -26.95 -2.95 12.66
C PHE A 175 -27.54 -4.20 13.34
N GLY A 176 -27.14 -4.51 14.56
CA GLY A 176 -27.63 -5.65 15.33
C GLY A 176 -26.54 -6.29 16.19
N ASP A 177 -26.94 -6.91 17.30
CA ASP A 177 -26.02 -7.47 18.29
C ASP A 177 -25.30 -8.70 17.72
N THR A 178 -26.03 -9.56 17.02
CA THR A 178 -25.50 -10.79 16.43
C THR A 178 -25.25 -10.65 14.92
N LEU A 179 -24.33 -11.46 14.39
CA LEU A 179 -24.09 -11.55 12.95
C LEU A 179 -25.36 -11.98 12.19
N GLU A 180 -26.16 -12.86 12.78
CA GLU A 180 -27.40 -13.35 12.20
C GLU A 180 -28.45 -12.23 12.04
N GLU A 181 -28.65 -11.42 13.08
CA GLU A 181 -29.55 -10.26 13.03
C GLU A 181 -29.12 -9.27 11.95
N ARG A 182 -27.83 -8.94 11.88
CA ARG A 182 -27.26 -8.04 10.86
C ARG A 182 -27.48 -8.56 9.45
N GLN A 183 -27.30 -9.87 9.23
CA GLN A 183 -27.56 -10.50 7.92
C GLN A 183 -29.05 -10.49 7.57
N ASN A 184 -29.93 -10.75 8.53
CA ASN A 184 -31.38 -10.74 8.34
C ASN A 184 -31.88 -9.33 8.04
N LEU A 185 -31.36 -8.33 8.75
CA LEU A 185 -31.64 -6.92 8.49
C LEU A 185 -31.21 -6.53 7.07
N LEU A 186 -30.01 -6.91 6.64
CA LEU A 186 -29.53 -6.61 5.29
C LEU A 186 -30.40 -7.27 4.21
N ARG A 187 -30.82 -8.53 4.40
CA ARG A 187 -31.58 -9.30 3.40
C ARG A 187 -33.05 -8.91 3.34
N ARG A 188 -33.66 -8.54 4.48
CA ARG A 188 -35.12 -8.44 4.62
C ARG A 188 -35.60 -7.15 5.31
N GLY A 189 -34.70 -6.35 5.86
CA GLY A 189 -35.03 -5.13 6.58
C GLY A 189 -35.56 -3.99 5.71
N GLY A 190 -35.56 -4.14 4.39
CA GLY A 190 -36.04 -3.11 3.46
C GLY A 190 -35.23 -1.82 3.58
N LEU A 191 -33.90 -1.93 3.61
CA LEU A 191 -32.99 -0.81 3.81
C LEU A 191 -32.75 -0.02 2.52
N GLU A 192 -32.67 1.30 2.66
CA GLU A 192 -32.07 2.21 1.69
C GLU A 192 -30.70 2.64 2.21
N ILE A 193 -29.64 2.17 1.55
CA ILE A 193 -28.26 2.39 1.97
C ILE A 193 -27.63 3.43 1.04
N TYR A 194 -27.24 4.57 1.61
CA TYR A 194 -26.56 5.66 0.92
C TYR A 194 -25.06 5.55 1.23
N SER A 195 -24.27 5.17 0.23
CA SER A 195 -22.84 4.98 0.37
C SER A 195 -22.05 6.28 0.13
N THR A 196 -20.77 6.29 0.54
CA THR A 196 -19.83 7.37 0.27
C THR A 196 -19.26 7.37 -1.18
N MET A 197 -19.65 6.39 -1.98
CA MET A 197 -19.16 6.19 -3.35
C MET A 197 -19.45 7.39 -4.26
N ASN A 198 -18.41 7.90 -4.92
CA ASN A 198 -18.56 8.81 -6.05
C ASN A 198 -18.76 7.99 -7.35
N ILE A 199 -20.00 7.88 -7.81
CA ILE A 199 -20.34 7.00 -8.95
C ILE A 199 -19.64 7.37 -10.27
N SER A 200 -19.38 8.66 -10.51
CA SER A 200 -18.64 9.11 -11.70
C SER A 200 -17.17 8.66 -11.63
N MET A 201 -16.57 8.74 -10.44
CA MET A 201 -15.21 8.26 -10.21
C MET A 201 -15.14 6.74 -10.32
N GLN A 202 -16.02 6.03 -9.61
CA GLN A 202 -16.11 4.56 -9.59
C GLN A 202 -16.20 3.97 -11.00
N ASN A 203 -17.16 4.43 -11.82
CA ASN A 203 -17.37 3.87 -13.15
C ASN A 203 -16.17 4.08 -14.09
N LYS A 204 -15.50 5.23 -13.99
CA LYS A 204 -14.31 5.54 -14.80
C LYS A 204 -13.09 4.75 -14.32
N THR A 205 -12.91 4.61 -13.02
CA THR A 205 -11.85 3.79 -12.41
C THR A 205 -12.01 2.33 -12.83
N ASP A 206 -13.21 1.74 -12.67
CA ASP A 206 -13.50 0.36 -13.05
C ASP A 206 -13.25 0.09 -14.54
N LYS A 207 -13.78 0.97 -15.40
CA LYS A 207 -13.56 0.87 -16.84
C LYS A 207 -12.08 0.91 -17.19
N TYR A 208 -11.33 1.85 -16.61
CA TYR A 208 -9.93 2.03 -16.94
C TYR A 208 -9.06 0.89 -16.43
N ILE A 209 -9.23 0.45 -15.18
CA ILE A 209 -8.41 -0.62 -14.60
C ILE A 209 -8.58 -1.92 -15.38
N LYS A 210 -9.81 -2.28 -15.76
CA LYS A 210 -10.12 -3.45 -16.61
C LYS A 210 -9.60 -3.30 -18.03
N SER A 211 -9.54 -2.08 -18.58
CA SER A 211 -8.92 -1.87 -19.90
C SER A 211 -7.40 -2.01 -19.87
N ARG A 212 -6.76 -1.61 -18.76
CA ARG A 212 -5.30 -1.61 -18.63
C ARG A 212 -4.76 -2.98 -18.22
N ILE A 213 -5.51 -3.69 -17.39
CA ILE A 213 -5.26 -5.08 -17.01
C ILE A 213 -6.57 -5.86 -17.27
N PRO A 214 -6.71 -6.52 -18.44
CA PRO A 214 -7.93 -7.26 -18.79
C PRO A 214 -8.33 -8.31 -17.75
N VAL A 215 -9.64 -8.55 -17.64
CA VAL A 215 -10.22 -9.54 -16.72
C VAL A 215 -9.71 -10.94 -17.02
N ASP A 216 -9.56 -11.26 -18.31
CA ASP A 216 -9.13 -12.53 -18.88
C ASP A 216 -7.62 -12.58 -19.17
N ASP A 217 -6.81 -11.74 -18.52
CA ASP A 217 -5.36 -11.76 -18.68
C ASP A 217 -4.79 -13.17 -18.46
N PRO A 218 -4.06 -13.75 -19.44
CA PRO A 218 -3.60 -15.14 -19.38
C PRO A 218 -2.57 -15.37 -18.26
N ASN A 219 -1.92 -14.31 -17.79
CA ASN A 219 -0.96 -14.35 -16.68
C ASN A 219 -1.64 -14.22 -15.31
N LYS A 220 -2.98 -14.10 -15.28
CA LYS A 220 -3.82 -14.02 -14.08
C LYS A 220 -3.46 -12.81 -13.20
N LEU A 221 -2.93 -11.73 -13.76
CA LEU A 221 -2.57 -10.54 -12.98
C LEU A 221 -3.79 -9.89 -12.34
N GLY A 222 -3.68 -9.54 -11.06
CA GLY A 222 -4.65 -8.75 -10.32
C GLY A 222 -4.26 -7.26 -10.30
N ALA A 223 -5.26 -6.41 -10.17
CA ALA A 223 -5.09 -4.99 -9.97
C ALA A 223 -6.26 -4.44 -9.15
N ALA A 224 -5.98 -3.52 -8.24
CA ALA A 224 -6.97 -2.83 -7.41
C ALA A 224 -6.64 -1.35 -7.30
N SER A 225 -7.66 -0.50 -7.27
CA SER A 225 -7.57 0.95 -7.08
C SER A 225 -8.57 1.39 -6.04
N VAL A 226 -8.09 2.10 -5.02
CA VAL A 226 -8.91 2.66 -3.94
C VAL A 226 -8.60 4.13 -3.78
N SER A 227 -9.63 4.94 -3.60
CA SER A 227 -9.47 6.37 -3.30
C SER A 227 -10.27 6.75 -2.06
N VAL A 228 -9.64 7.55 -1.19
CA VAL A 228 -10.18 8.01 0.09
C VAL A 228 -10.11 9.53 0.13
N GLU A 229 -11.17 10.17 0.62
CA GLU A 229 -11.20 11.61 0.85
C GLU A 229 -10.35 11.99 2.07
N VAL A 230 -9.47 12.95 1.87
CA VAL A 230 -8.56 13.47 2.89
C VAL A 230 -9.36 14.15 4.00
N GLY A 231 -9.13 13.72 5.25
CA GLY A 231 -9.75 14.32 6.44
C GLY A 231 -11.13 13.79 6.82
N THR A 232 -11.71 12.87 6.06
CA THR A 232 -13.06 12.33 6.37
C THR A 232 -13.13 10.82 6.49
N GLY A 233 -12.14 10.10 5.94
CA GLY A 233 -12.16 8.64 5.84
C GLY A 233 -13.19 8.10 4.82
N LYS A 234 -13.91 8.95 4.09
CA LYS A 234 -14.88 8.51 3.09
C LYS A 234 -14.18 7.77 1.95
N VAL A 235 -14.57 6.52 1.72
CA VAL A 235 -14.10 5.74 0.56
C VAL A 235 -14.87 6.20 -0.68
N LEU A 236 -14.17 6.83 -1.62
CA LEU A 236 -14.77 7.47 -2.80
C LEU A 236 -14.91 6.51 -3.98
N SER A 237 -13.94 5.61 -4.16
CA SER A 237 -13.99 4.56 -5.18
C SER A 237 -13.18 3.35 -4.75
N MET A 238 -13.63 2.17 -5.15
CA MET A 238 -13.01 0.87 -4.91
C MET A 238 -13.28 -0.04 -6.11
N SER A 239 -12.27 -0.27 -6.94
CA SER A 239 -12.41 -1.09 -8.15
C SER A 239 -11.25 -2.05 -8.32
N GLN A 240 -11.49 -3.18 -8.97
CA GLN A 240 -10.45 -4.16 -9.33
C GLN A 240 -10.72 -4.77 -10.71
N ASN A 241 -9.69 -5.37 -11.31
CA ASN A 241 -9.75 -5.95 -12.65
C ASN A 241 -10.39 -7.35 -12.71
N ARG A 242 -11.48 -7.55 -11.98
CA ARG A 242 -12.20 -8.83 -11.90
C ARG A 242 -13.69 -8.63 -12.12
N VAL A 243 -14.34 -9.72 -12.53
CA VAL A 243 -15.79 -9.86 -12.41
C VAL A 243 -16.08 -10.35 -11.00
N PHE A 244 -16.95 -9.65 -10.30
CA PHE A 244 -17.43 -10.11 -9.00
C PHE A 244 -18.39 -11.28 -9.22
N ASP A 245 -18.05 -12.41 -8.61
CA ASP A 245 -18.78 -13.66 -8.73
C ASP A 245 -18.71 -14.41 -7.40
N GLN A 246 -19.86 -14.65 -6.78
CA GLN A 246 -19.96 -15.35 -5.50
C GLN A 246 -20.29 -16.84 -5.63
N THR A 247 -20.32 -17.35 -6.86
CA THR A 247 -20.49 -18.78 -7.13
C THR A 247 -19.16 -19.52 -7.00
N ALA A 248 -19.22 -20.85 -6.84
CA ALA A 248 -18.03 -21.70 -6.89
C ALA A 248 -17.48 -21.88 -8.33
N SER A 249 -17.78 -20.95 -9.26
CA SER A 249 -17.37 -21.08 -10.66
C SER A 249 -15.86 -20.93 -10.80
N GLY A 250 -15.26 -21.75 -11.69
CA GLY A 250 -13.84 -21.65 -12.06
C GLY A 250 -13.58 -20.64 -13.18
N GLY A 251 -14.47 -19.65 -13.37
CA GLY A 251 -14.38 -18.68 -14.46
C GLY A 251 -13.08 -17.86 -14.38
N VAL A 252 -12.37 -17.72 -15.51
CA VAL A 252 -11.16 -16.89 -15.57
C VAL A 252 -11.52 -15.44 -15.27
N GLY A 253 -10.83 -14.82 -14.30
CA GLY A 253 -11.06 -13.43 -13.93
C GLY A 253 -12.31 -13.20 -13.05
N HIS A 254 -12.97 -14.26 -12.61
CA HIS A 254 -14.09 -14.21 -11.67
C HIS A 254 -13.59 -14.41 -10.23
N THR A 255 -14.09 -13.61 -9.28
CA THR A 255 -13.78 -13.80 -7.87
C THR A 255 -14.77 -13.07 -6.97
N SER A 256 -14.97 -13.59 -5.76
CA SER A 256 -15.61 -12.88 -4.65
C SER A 256 -14.62 -12.14 -3.76
N VAL A 257 -13.31 -12.32 -3.97
CA VAL A 257 -12.26 -11.72 -3.14
C VAL A 257 -12.06 -10.26 -3.52
N ASN A 258 -12.27 -9.38 -2.56
CA ASN A 258 -12.05 -7.95 -2.70
C ASN A 258 -10.59 -7.59 -2.41
N PHE A 259 -9.78 -7.48 -3.47
CA PHE A 259 -8.35 -7.15 -3.36
C PHE A 259 -8.08 -5.78 -2.72
N SER A 260 -9.11 -4.93 -2.58
CA SER A 260 -8.97 -3.60 -2.01
C SER A 260 -9.00 -3.58 -0.47
N SER A 261 -9.62 -4.59 0.15
CA SER A 261 -9.93 -4.60 1.59
C SER A 261 -9.20 -5.71 2.34
N ASP A 262 -9.32 -5.68 3.67
CA ASP A 262 -8.77 -6.72 4.54
C ASP A 262 -9.66 -7.97 4.54
N LYS A 263 -9.12 -9.09 5.01
CA LYS A 263 -9.82 -10.38 5.05
C LYS A 263 -11.17 -10.33 5.75
N ASN A 264 -11.27 -9.57 6.83
CA ASN A 264 -12.51 -9.39 7.58
C ASN A 264 -13.58 -8.59 6.83
N TYR A 265 -13.21 -7.93 5.73
CA TYR A 265 -14.10 -7.14 4.87
C TYR A 265 -14.14 -7.68 3.43
N GLY A 266 -14.06 -9.00 3.27
CA GLY A 266 -14.18 -9.68 1.98
C GLY A 266 -12.87 -9.81 1.20
N GLY A 267 -11.74 -9.35 1.75
CA GLY A 267 -10.46 -9.35 1.07
C GLY A 267 -9.59 -10.60 1.25
N SER A 268 -8.34 -10.49 0.81
CA SER A 268 -7.30 -11.52 0.95
C SER A 268 -6.42 -11.28 2.19
N SER A 269 -5.27 -11.96 2.28
CA SER A 269 -4.22 -11.62 3.25
C SER A 269 -3.47 -10.32 2.94
N GLY A 270 -3.89 -9.59 1.90
CA GLY A 270 -3.22 -8.40 1.38
C GLY A 270 -2.09 -8.74 0.42
N PHE A 271 -1.28 -7.74 0.08
CA PHE A 271 -0.12 -7.93 -0.78
C PHE A 271 1.10 -7.23 -0.20
N GLN A 272 2.26 -7.83 -0.41
CA GLN A 272 3.52 -7.25 0.02
C GLN A 272 3.72 -5.86 -0.61
N THR A 273 3.91 -4.84 0.23
CA THR A 273 3.94 -3.42 -0.19
C THR A 273 5.24 -2.99 -0.86
N GLY A 274 6.34 -3.67 -0.57
CA GLY A 274 7.67 -3.27 -1.00
C GLY A 274 7.99 -1.83 -0.55
N SER A 275 8.74 -1.12 -1.39
CA SER A 275 9.20 0.24 -1.10
C SER A 275 8.13 1.32 -0.83
N ALA A 276 6.83 1.02 -0.90
CA ALA A 276 5.78 1.92 -0.43
C ALA A 276 5.82 2.08 1.10
N TYR A 277 6.30 1.06 1.84
CA TYR A 277 6.40 1.08 3.31
C TYR A 277 7.43 2.08 3.84
N LYS A 278 8.40 2.49 3.01
CA LYS A 278 9.46 3.46 3.35
C LYS A 278 8.94 4.81 3.83
N VAL A 279 7.69 5.16 3.50
CA VAL A 279 7.01 6.36 4.01
C VAL A 279 7.04 6.39 5.55
N PHE A 280 6.86 5.26 6.22
CA PHE A 280 6.83 5.17 7.68
C PHE A 280 8.22 5.29 8.30
N THR A 281 9.26 4.74 7.66
CA THR A 281 10.65 4.96 8.07
C THR A 281 11.04 6.44 7.95
N LEU A 282 10.59 7.12 6.89
CA LEU A 282 10.82 8.56 6.74
C LEU A 282 10.07 9.37 7.81
N ALA A 283 8.82 9.02 8.12
CA ALA A 283 8.08 9.66 9.19
C ALA A 283 8.79 9.49 10.55
N ALA A 284 9.21 8.27 10.89
CA ALA A 284 9.97 7.99 12.11
C ALA A 284 11.31 8.76 12.16
N TRP A 285 12.01 8.88 11.02
CA TRP A 285 13.24 9.67 10.91
C TRP A 285 13.04 11.14 11.29
N LEU A 286 11.97 11.77 10.78
CA LEU A 286 11.64 13.15 11.10
C LEU A 286 11.14 13.29 12.55
N GLN A 287 10.36 12.34 13.07
CA GLN A 287 9.95 12.31 14.47
C GLN A 287 11.13 12.25 15.44
N ALA A 288 12.22 11.57 15.04
CA ALA A 288 13.47 11.54 15.78
C ALA A 288 14.29 12.85 15.66
N GLY A 289 13.74 13.91 15.07
CA GLY A 289 14.37 15.23 14.92
C GLY A 289 15.44 15.31 13.83
N LYS A 290 15.57 14.28 12.99
CA LYS A 290 16.53 14.26 11.88
C LYS A 290 15.96 14.98 10.66
N ARG A 291 16.82 15.43 9.74
CA ARG A 291 16.43 16.34 8.65
C ARG A 291 16.46 15.70 7.27
N LEU A 292 15.80 16.34 6.31
CA LEU A 292 15.68 15.85 4.92
C LEU A 292 16.95 16.02 4.08
N GLY A 293 17.81 16.97 4.47
CA GLY A 293 19.11 17.19 3.84
C GLY A 293 20.24 16.40 4.48
N ASP A 294 20.00 15.72 5.61
CA ASP A 294 21.00 14.83 6.22
C ASP A 294 21.43 13.75 5.21
N LYS A 295 22.69 13.35 5.29
CA LYS A 295 23.25 12.28 4.48
C LYS A 295 22.93 10.91 5.10
N VAL A 296 22.77 9.91 4.24
CA VAL A 296 22.52 8.52 4.63
C VAL A 296 23.40 7.61 3.78
N ASP A 297 23.83 6.48 4.35
CA ASP A 297 24.76 5.59 3.66
C ASP A 297 24.02 4.72 2.64
N GLY A 298 24.30 4.94 1.37
CA GLY A 298 23.75 4.20 0.24
C GLY A 298 24.60 3.00 -0.19
N ARG A 299 25.74 2.72 0.45
CA ARG A 299 26.59 1.57 0.10
C ARG A 299 25.90 0.25 0.44
N ILE A 300 26.23 -0.80 -0.31
CA ILE A 300 25.75 -2.15 0.00
C ILE A 300 26.45 -2.62 1.28
N HIS A 301 25.66 -2.89 2.31
CA HIS A 301 26.11 -3.33 3.63
C HIS A 301 25.34 -4.59 4.04
N GLU A 302 26.03 -5.50 4.72
CA GLU A 302 25.42 -6.65 5.38
C GLU A 302 25.17 -6.29 6.83
N TRP A 303 23.90 -6.22 7.22
CA TRP A 303 23.47 -5.79 8.54
C TRP A 303 23.41 -6.97 9.50
N LEU A 304 24.02 -6.81 10.67
CA LEU A 304 23.99 -7.76 11.77
C LEU A 304 22.95 -7.36 12.84
N PRO A 305 22.50 -8.30 13.70
CA PRO A 305 21.48 -8.03 14.72
C PRO A 305 21.77 -6.85 15.64
N ASN A 306 23.03 -6.64 16.01
CA ASN A 306 23.46 -5.54 16.87
C ASN A 306 23.51 -4.17 16.16
N GLU A 307 23.36 -4.12 14.84
CA GLU A 307 23.36 -2.87 14.06
C GLU A 307 21.95 -2.35 13.75
N LEU A 308 20.91 -3.16 13.93
CA LEU A 308 19.51 -2.77 13.74
C LEU A 308 18.75 -3.00 15.05
N PRO A 309 18.63 -1.99 15.92
CA PRO A 309 18.02 -2.15 17.22
C PRO A 309 16.50 -2.38 17.10
N SER A 310 15.98 -3.18 18.02
CA SER A 310 14.56 -3.56 18.08
C SER A 310 14.19 -3.84 19.53
N ARG A 311 13.45 -2.92 20.17
CA ARG A 311 13.01 -3.07 21.56
C ARG A 311 11.91 -4.12 21.79
N CYS A 312 11.24 -4.57 20.74
CA CYS A 312 10.13 -5.52 20.83
C CYS A 312 10.58 -6.98 20.80
N GLY A 313 11.82 -7.23 20.40
CA GLY A 313 12.36 -8.57 20.28
C GLY A 313 13.60 -8.62 19.42
N ALA A 314 14.44 -9.61 19.69
CA ALA A 314 15.62 -9.88 18.89
C ALA A 314 15.25 -10.53 17.56
N TRP A 315 16.06 -10.26 16.53
CA TRP A 315 16.04 -10.97 15.26
C TRP A 315 17.39 -11.65 15.06
N ALA A 316 17.46 -12.66 14.19
CA ALA A 316 18.64 -13.49 14.00
C ALA A 316 19.09 -13.53 12.52
N GLY A 317 20.37 -13.84 12.32
CA GLY A 317 21.00 -13.92 11.00
C GLY A 317 21.57 -12.59 10.53
N ALA A 318 22.17 -12.60 9.34
CA ALA A 318 22.64 -11.41 8.65
C ALA A 318 21.66 -11.02 7.53
N TYR A 319 21.48 -9.73 7.28
CA TYR A 319 20.59 -9.22 6.24
C TYR A 319 21.35 -8.34 5.25
N LYS A 320 21.46 -8.79 4.00
CA LYS A 320 22.22 -8.12 2.94
C LYS A 320 21.32 -7.71 1.77
N PRO A 321 20.57 -6.61 1.89
CA PRO A 321 19.71 -6.14 0.82
C PRO A 321 20.55 -5.56 -0.33
N LYS A 322 19.97 -5.58 -1.53
CA LYS A 322 20.54 -4.95 -2.73
C LYS A 322 19.73 -3.72 -3.11
N ASN A 323 20.38 -2.80 -3.81
CA ASN A 323 19.72 -1.67 -4.45
C ASN A 323 19.09 -2.09 -5.79
N SER A 324 18.02 -1.40 -6.18
CA SER A 324 17.25 -1.76 -7.39
C SER A 324 17.97 -1.37 -8.68
N ALA A 325 18.74 -0.28 -8.67
CA ALA A 325 19.59 0.12 -9.79
C ALA A 325 21.09 -0.07 -9.48
N ALA A 326 21.88 -0.39 -10.51
CA ALA A 326 23.30 -0.74 -10.39
C ALA A 326 24.21 0.44 -9.98
N HIS A 327 23.76 1.68 -10.19
CA HIS A 327 24.56 2.90 -9.97
C HIS A 327 23.83 3.93 -9.11
N GLU A 328 23.21 3.47 -8.02
CA GLU A 328 22.63 4.37 -7.04
C GLU A 328 23.72 5.11 -6.24
N PRO A 329 23.51 6.39 -5.87
CA PRO A 329 24.47 7.15 -5.08
C PRO A 329 24.79 6.45 -3.75
N THR A 330 26.07 6.45 -3.38
CA THR A 330 26.55 5.85 -2.12
C THR A 330 26.46 6.79 -0.92
N ASN A 331 26.33 8.11 -1.14
CA ASN A 331 26.17 9.12 -0.09
C ASN A 331 25.06 10.14 -0.43
N PRO A 332 23.81 9.68 -0.67
CA PRO A 332 22.67 10.55 -0.94
C PRO A 332 22.25 11.33 0.31
N ASN A 333 21.52 12.43 0.12
CA ASN A 333 20.70 12.97 1.21
C ASN A 333 19.35 12.24 1.28
N VAL A 334 18.62 12.40 2.37
CA VAL A 334 17.31 11.74 2.59
C VAL A 334 16.31 12.03 1.46
N LEU A 335 16.28 13.28 0.93
CA LEU A 335 15.44 13.60 -0.24
C LEU A 335 15.77 12.75 -1.47
N THR A 336 17.05 12.60 -1.80
CA THR A 336 17.51 11.79 -2.92
C THR A 336 17.24 10.30 -2.67
N ALA A 337 17.50 9.83 -1.44
CA ALA A 337 17.23 8.45 -1.05
C ALA A 337 15.74 8.11 -1.17
N MET A 338 14.84 9.03 -0.79
CA MET A 338 13.40 8.87 -0.95
C MET A 338 12.96 8.90 -2.41
N ALA A 339 13.44 9.89 -3.18
CA ALA A 339 13.10 10.07 -4.60
C ALA A 339 13.52 8.88 -5.47
N LEU A 340 14.72 8.34 -5.24
CA LEU A 340 15.26 7.16 -5.93
C LEU A 340 14.91 5.84 -5.25
N SER A 341 14.31 5.89 -4.05
CA SER A 341 13.89 4.72 -3.28
C SER A 341 15.02 3.74 -2.96
N ILE A 342 16.20 4.24 -2.62
CA ILE A 342 17.44 3.47 -2.39
C ILE A 342 17.27 2.54 -1.17
N ASN A 343 17.47 1.22 -1.32
CA ASN A 343 17.21 0.26 -0.25
C ASN A 343 18.19 0.40 0.91
N THR A 344 19.49 0.43 0.60
CA THR A 344 20.57 0.50 1.59
C THR A 344 20.52 1.79 2.40
N ALA A 345 20.18 2.91 1.78
CA ALA A 345 19.97 4.19 2.46
C ALA A 345 18.85 4.11 3.52
N PHE A 346 17.74 3.42 3.23
CA PHE A 346 16.67 3.21 4.19
C PHE A 346 17.06 2.23 5.31
N MET A 347 17.93 1.26 5.03
CA MET A 347 18.52 0.44 6.10
C MET A 347 19.48 1.25 6.98
N SER A 348 20.27 2.15 6.40
CA SER A 348 21.11 3.09 7.14
C SER A 348 20.28 4.08 7.98
N MET A 349 19.08 4.44 7.53
CA MET A 349 18.12 5.17 8.36
C MET A 349 17.63 4.29 9.52
N ALA A 350 17.23 3.05 9.23
CA ALA A 350 16.73 2.11 10.23
C ALA A 350 17.76 1.75 11.30
N SER A 351 19.06 1.70 10.98
CA SER A 351 20.13 1.47 11.95
C SER A 351 20.36 2.62 12.94
N GLN A 352 19.78 3.79 12.64
CA GLN A 352 19.82 4.97 13.51
C GLN A 352 18.46 5.24 14.17
N LEU A 353 17.52 4.33 13.99
CA LEU A 353 16.19 4.29 14.59
C LEU A 353 16.01 2.93 15.26
N ASP A 354 14.84 2.66 15.84
CA ASP A 354 14.44 1.33 16.29
C ASP A 354 13.42 0.73 15.31
N LEU A 355 13.56 -0.56 14.97
CA LEU A 355 12.63 -1.25 14.06
C LEU A 355 11.18 -1.22 14.57
N CYS A 356 10.98 -1.22 15.89
CA CYS A 356 9.67 -1.07 16.50
C CYS A 356 9.12 0.33 16.37
N ASP A 357 9.94 1.36 16.45
CA ASP A 357 9.46 2.74 16.31
C ASP A 357 9.00 3.00 14.87
N ILE A 358 9.64 2.35 13.88
CA ILE A 358 9.17 2.33 12.48
C ILE A 358 7.82 1.60 12.39
N ARG A 359 7.69 0.41 13.00
CA ARG A 359 6.42 -0.34 13.03
C ARG A 359 5.31 0.47 13.71
N ASP A 360 5.60 1.07 14.86
CA ASP A 360 4.64 1.81 15.69
C ASP A 360 4.22 3.12 15.01
N THR A 361 5.14 3.75 14.27
CA THR A 361 4.80 4.83 13.34
C THR A 361 3.78 4.34 12.31
N ALA A 362 4.01 3.19 11.65
CA ALA A 362 3.04 2.65 10.70
C ALA A 362 1.68 2.36 11.38
N LEU A 363 1.67 1.74 12.56
CA LEU A 363 0.44 1.50 13.35
C LEU A 363 -0.32 2.80 13.66
N ALA A 364 0.40 3.87 14.04
CA ALA A 364 -0.21 5.18 14.31
C ALA A 364 -0.89 5.77 13.06
N PHE A 365 -0.36 5.50 11.86
CA PHE A 365 -0.98 5.84 10.58
C PHE A 365 -2.11 4.87 10.17
N GLY A 366 -2.57 3.99 11.06
CA GLY A 366 -3.65 3.03 10.81
C GLY A 366 -3.23 1.80 10.00
N VAL A 367 -1.93 1.60 9.77
CA VAL A 367 -1.42 0.44 9.04
C VAL A 367 -1.55 -0.82 9.88
N HIS A 368 -2.03 -1.89 9.26
CA HIS A 368 -2.14 -3.22 9.86
C HIS A 368 -2.14 -4.28 8.75
N ARG A 369 -1.73 -5.52 9.06
CA ARG A 369 -1.78 -6.60 8.07
C ARG A 369 -3.22 -6.91 7.71
N ALA A 370 -3.47 -7.15 6.42
CA ALA A 370 -4.82 -7.43 5.92
C ALA A 370 -5.37 -8.78 6.39
N ASP A 371 -4.51 -9.69 6.85
CA ASP A 371 -4.90 -10.97 7.47
C ASP A 371 -5.22 -10.85 8.98
N GLY A 372 -5.00 -9.69 9.60
CA GLY A 372 -5.21 -9.44 11.03
C GLY A 372 -4.07 -9.86 11.95
N SER A 373 -2.95 -10.37 11.42
CA SER A 373 -1.75 -10.66 12.22
C SER A 373 -0.91 -9.40 12.50
N GLU A 374 0.04 -9.51 13.44
CA GLU A 374 0.88 -8.39 13.84
C GLU A 374 1.81 -7.93 12.70
N LEU A 375 2.02 -6.61 12.57
CA LEU A 375 3.04 -6.08 11.67
C LEU A 375 4.43 -6.59 12.06
N GLN A 376 5.15 -7.09 11.06
CA GLN A 376 6.53 -7.55 11.24
C GLN A 376 7.47 -6.37 11.50
N TYR A 377 8.42 -6.56 12.42
CA TYR A 377 9.46 -5.60 12.81
C TYR A 377 10.88 -6.17 12.61
N ILE A 378 11.09 -6.90 11.51
CA ILE A 378 12.38 -7.45 11.10
C ILE A 378 13.08 -6.54 10.09
N PRO A 379 14.39 -6.68 9.81
CA PRO A 379 15.09 -5.81 8.85
C PRO A 379 14.39 -5.66 7.49
N ALA A 380 13.86 -6.75 6.95
CA ALA A 380 13.14 -6.73 5.68
C ALA A 380 11.83 -5.91 5.72
N SER A 381 11.24 -5.67 6.90
CA SER A 381 10.00 -4.89 7.03
C SER A 381 10.20 -3.42 6.69
N VAL A 382 11.40 -2.88 6.91
CA VAL A 382 11.80 -1.53 6.45
C VAL A 382 11.64 -1.39 4.92
N LEU A 383 11.84 -2.49 4.19
CA LEU A 383 11.70 -2.54 2.73
C LEU A 383 10.33 -3.06 2.27
N GLY A 384 9.41 -3.30 3.21
CA GLY A 384 7.99 -3.60 2.96
C GLY A 384 7.68 -5.07 2.70
N VAL A 385 7.95 -5.96 3.67
CA VAL A 385 7.46 -7.35 3.63
C VAL A 385 6.04 -7.54 4.20
N ASN A 386 5.49 -6.53 4.85
CA ASN A 386 4.13 -6.59 5.39
C ASN A 386 3.09 -6.62 4.25
N GLU A 387 2.13 -7.54 4.37
CA GLU A 387 1.03 -7.70 3.42
C GLU A 387 -0.15 -6.83 3.85
N LEU A 388 -0.39 -5.77 3.08
CA LEU A 388 -1.39 -4.75 3.40
C LEU A 388 -2.46 -4.70 2.30
N SER A 389 -3.65 -4.24 2.64
CA SER A 389 -4.69 -3.92 1.64
C SER A 389 -4.46 -2.52 1.03
N PRO A 390 -4.86 -2.30 -0.23
CA PRO A 390 -4.84 -0.98 -0.85
C PRO A 390 -5.63 0.08 -0.09
N LEU A 391 -6.74 -0.29 0.56
CA LEU A 391 -7.49 0.62 1.42
C LEU A 391 -6.66 1.09 2.62
N THR A 392 -5.96 0.17 3.31
CA THR A 392 -5.09 0.51 4.45
C THR A 392 -4.00 1.52 4.06
N MET A 393 -3.35 1.33 2.91
CA MET A 393 -2.37 2.31 2.42
C MET A 393 -3.03 3.64 2.00
N ALA A 394 -4.19 3.62 1.33
CA ALA A 394 -4.89 4.86 0.96
C ALA A 394 -5.28 5.71 2.18
N VAL A 395 -5.73 5.06 3.27
CA VAL A 395 -6.06 5.70 4.55
C VAL A 395 -4.82 6.29 5.22
N ALA A 396 -3.74 5.51 5.33
CA ALA A 396 -2.49 5.97 5.92
C ALA A 396 -1.94 7.20 5.18
N GLU A 397 -1.99 7.17 3.86
CA GLU A 397 -1.43 8.22 3.01
C GLU A 397 -2.32 9.48 2.99
N ALA A 398 -3.63 9.33 3.23
CA ALA A 398 -4.54 10.47 3.42
C ALA A 398 -4.23 11.28 4.68
N ALA A 399 -3.52 10.71 5.66
CA ALA A 399 -3.16 11.43 6.89
C ALA A 399 -2.10 12.50 6.64
N LEU A 400 -1.19 12.28 5.68
CA LEU A 400 -0.07 13.19 5.39
C LEU A 400 -0.52 14.59 4.90
N PRO A 401 -1.38 14.71 3.86
CA PRO A 401 -1.95 16.01 3.49
C PRO A 401 -2.92 16.56 4.54
N ASN A 402 -3.39 15.73 5.48
CA ASN A 402 -4.27 16.11 6.60
C ASN A 402 -3.49 16.47 7.88
N GLY A 403 -2.24 16.93 7.75
CA GLY A 403 -1.44 17.35 8.91
C GLY A 403 -1.11 16.23 9.90
N GLY A 404 -1.07 14.98 9.44
CA GLY A 404 -0.78 13.81 10.26
C GLY A 404 -1.99 13.20 10.97
N VAL A 405 -3.22 13.67 10.68
CA VAL A 405 -4.45 13.08 11.24
C VAL A 405 -4.97 11.98 10.33
N VAL A 406 -4.97 10.74 10.82
CA VAL A 406 -5.56 9.58 10.14
C VAL A 406 -7.03 9.43 10.52
N CYS A 407 -7.89 9.09 9.57
CA CYS A 407 -9.32 8.89 9.80
C CYS A 407 -9.73 7.49 9.35
N THR A 408 -10.41 6.72 10.19
CA THR A 408 -10.84 5.35 9.85
C THR A 408 -11.77 5.34 8.63
N PRO A 409 -11.68 4.34 7.75
CA PRO A 409 -12.43 4.33 6.51
C PRO A 409 -13.94 4.12 6.75
N ILE A 410 -14.78 4.87 6.05
CA ILE A 410 -16.23 4.71 6.03
C ILE A 410 -16.77 4.59 4.60
N ALA A 411 -17.66 3.62 4.39
CA ALA A 411 -18.32 3.36 3.10
C ALA A 411 -19.82 3.70 3.10
N ILE A 412 -20.40 3.97 4.27
CA ILE A 412 -21.83 4.23 4.47
C ILE A 412 -21.98 5.63 5.05
N GLU A 413 -22.81 6.45 4.42
CA GLU A 413 -23.13 7.80 4.89
C GLU A 413 -24.47 7.84 5.63
N ARG A 414 -25.45 7.05 5.18
CA ARG A 414 -26.79 6.99 5.79
C ARG A 414 -27.48 5.68 5.46
N VAL A 415 -28.30 5.18 6.39
CA VAL A 415 -29.19 4.02 6.19
C VAL A 415 -30.59 4.36 6.67
N VAL A 416 -31.61 4.10 5.84
CA VAL A 416 -33.02 4.31 6.19
C VAL A 416 -33.81 3.01 6.04
N LYS A 417 -34.65 2.68 7.03
CA LYS A 417 -35.64 1.60 6.89
C LYS A 417 -36.82 2.12 6.08
N ARG A 418 -37.07 1.57 4.88
CA ARG A 418 -38.14 2.03 3.98
C ARG A 418 -39.53 1.94 4.61
N SER A 419 -39.76 0.94 5.46
CA SER A 419 -41.07 0.70 6.08
C SER A 419 -41.48 1.78 7.09
N SER A 420 -40.52 2.36 7.82
CA SER A 420 -40.77 3.34 8.88
C SER A 420 -40.26 4.75 8.56
N GLY A 421 -39.37 4.89 7.58
CA GLY A 421 -38.61 6.13 7.35
C GLY A 421 -37.55 6.39 8.43
N GLU A 422 -37.33 5.45 9.34
CA GLU A 422 -36.36 5.57 10.43
C GLU A 422 -34.93 5.57 9.87
N GLU A 423 -34.15 6.59 10.23
CA GLU A 423 -32.71 6.65 9.95
C GLU A 423 -31.94 5.88 11.03
N MET A 424 -31.14 4.91 10.59
CA MET A 424 -30.34 4.07 11.47
C MET A 424 -29.01 4.75 11.79
N VAL A 425 -28.48 4.48 12.98
CA VAL A 425 -27.10 4.84 13.32
C VAL A 425 -26.16 4.05 12.39
N VAL A 426 -25.18 4.75 11.83
CA VAL A 426 -24.17 4.16 10.94
C VAL A 426 -22.76 4.41 11.51
N PRO A 427 -21.78 3.55 11.19
CA PRO A 427 -20.40 3.74 11.60
C PRO A 427 -19.88 5.11 11.15
N LYS A 428 -19.27 5.84 12.09
CA LYS A 428 -18.61 7.13 11.81
C LYS A 428 -17.11 6.95 11.77
N SER A 429 -16.45 7.81 11.00
CA SER A 429 -15.00 7.86 11.00
C SER A 429 -14.48 8.36 12.34
N THR A 430 -13.45 7.71 12.86
CA THR A 430 -12.67 8.13 14.03
C THR A 430 -11.35 8.66 13.51
N CYS A 431 -11.04 9.92 13.84
CA CYS A 431 -9.79 10.55 13.44
C CYS A 431 -8.82 10.67 14.63
N THR A 432 -7.57 10.26 14.43
CA THR A 432 -6.51 10.29 15.43
C THR A 432 -5.24 10.92 14.89
N GLN A 433 -4.51 11.65 15.74
CA GLN A 433 -3.24 12.25 15.34
C GLN A 433 -2.14 11.16 15.32
N ALA A 434 -1.65 10.81 14.13
CA ALA A 434 -0.57 9.83 13.94
C ALA A 434 0.81 10.46 14.12
N THR A 435 0.98 11.71 13.68
CA THR A 435 2.24 12.45 13.79
C THR A 435 1.97 13.96 13.77
N SER A 436 2.97 14.80 14.09
CA SER A 436 2.76 16.26 14.07
C SER A 436 2.55 16.80 12.65
N PRO A 437 1.86 17.95 12.50
CA PRO A 437 1.71 18.61 11.20
C PRO A 437 3.03 18.90 10.50
N GLU A 438 4.08 19.22 11.26
CA GLU A 438 5.42 19.50 10.73
C GLU A 438 6.05 18.23 10.15
N VAL A 439 5.97 17.10 10.86
CA VAL A 439 6.48 15.82 10.35
C VAL A 439 5.75 15.45 9.07
N ALA A 440 4.42 15.52 9.08
CA ALA A 440 3.59 15.23 7.92
C ALA A 440 4.00 16.10 6.71
N ALA A 441 4.14 17.41 6.90
CA ALA A 441 4.59 18.33 5.84
C ALA A 441 6.02 18.03 5.33
N GLY A 442 6.92 17.59 6.21
CA GLY A 442 8.26 17.12 5.82
C GLY A 442 8.22 15.85 4.96
N VAL A 443 7.40 14.87 5.32
CA VAL A 443 7.17 13.67 4.51
C VAL A 443 6.57 14.03 3.15
N VAL A 444 5.53 14.88 3.11
CA VAL A 444 4.93 15.38 1.86
C VAL A 444 5.98 16.02 0.97
N HIS A 445 6.87 16.85 1.53
CA HIS A 445 7.94 17.50 0.77
C HIS A 445 8.89 16.48 0.12
N ALA A 446 9.33 15.45 0.85
CA ALA A 446 10.17 14.41 0.28
C ALA A 446 9.44 13.59 -0.80
N MET A 447 8.16 13.26 -0.57
CA MET A 447 7.32 12.50 -1.50
C MET A 447 7.01 13.24 -2.80
N ARG A 448 6.97 14.59 -2.79
CA ARG A 448 6.91 15.39 -4.03
C ARG A 448 8.10 15.09 -4.95
N GLY A 449 9.29 14.86 -4.40
CA GLY A 449 10.49 14.51 -5.17
C GLY A 449 10.38 13.16 -5.90
N VAL A 450 9.62 12.22 -5.33
CA VAL A 450 9.35 10.92 -5.98
C VAL A 450 8.53 11.10 -7.26
N ILE A 451 7.56 12.01 -7.26
CA ILE A 451 6.78 12.38 -8.45
C ILE A 451 7.60 13.26 -9.40
N LYS A 452 8.38 14.21 -8.87
CA LYS A 452 9.17 15.18 -9.64
C LYS A 452 10.55 14.61 -10.01
N GLY A 453 10.55 13.61 -10.88
CA GLY A 453 11.77 13.04 -11.46
C GLY A 453 12.37 11.84 -10.70
N GLY A 454 11.74 11.41 -9.60
CA GLY A 454 12.05 10.15 -8.93
C GLY A 454 11.33 8.94 -9.54
N THR A 455 11.20 7.87 -8.76
CA THR A 455 10.63 6.59 -9.22
C THR A 455 9.17 6.67 -9.66
N ALA A 456 8.43 7.71 -9.25
CA ALA A 456 7.04 7.94 -9.64
C ALA A 456 6.89 9.00 -10.76
N GLY A 457 7.96 9.34 -11.50
CA GLY A 457 7.89 10.32 -12.60
C GLY A 457 6.77 10.05 -13.60
N LEU A 458 6.53 8.78 -13.95
CA LEU A 458 5.45 8.38 -14.86
C LEU A 458 4.03 8.55 -14.26
N SER A 459 3.91 8.64 -12.93
CA SER A 459 2.64 8.92 -12.25
C SER A 459 2.26 10.40 -12.28
N ASN A 460 3.18 11.31 -12.64
CA ASN A 460 2.87 12.73 -12.71
C ASN A 460 1.64 12.97 -13.59
N THR A 461 0.63 13.63 -13.05
CA THR A 461 -0.62 13.94 -13.74
C THR A 461 -0.39 15.01 -14.81
N GLY A 462 0.49 15.97 -14.60
CA GLY A 462 0.67 17.07 -15.56
C GLY A 462 -0.57 17.95 -15.71
N ASP A 463 -1.48 17.92 -14.72
CA ASP A 463 -2.66 18.78 -14.63
C ASP A 463 -2.41 20.04 -13.76
N GLY A 464 -1.18 20.22 -13.27
CA GLY A 464 -0.75 21.40 -12.51
C GLY A 464 -1.05 21.35 -11.01
N PHE A 465 -1.78 20.34 -10.53
CA PHE A 465 -2.08 20.21 -9.10
C PHE A 465 -0.87 19.70 -8.31
N ASP A 466 -0.78 20.14 -7.06
CA ASP A 466 0.23 19.65 -6.12
C ASP A 466 -0.11 18.23 -5.66
N ILE A 467 0.77 17.29 -6.00
CA ILE A 467 0.64 15.87 -5.69
C ILE A 467 1.95 15.33 -5.13
N ALA A 468 1.84 14.34 -4.26
CA ALA A 468 2.95 13.60 -3.69
C ALA A 468 2.61 12.11 -3.66
N GLY A 469 3.62 11.24 -3.67
CA GLY A 469 3.37 9.80 -3.68
C GLY A 469 4.63 8.97 -3.53
N LYS A 470 4.43 7.65 -3.46
CA LYS A 470 5.50 6.66 -3.36
C LYS A 470 5.18 5.43 -4.20
N THR A 471 6.22 4.89 -4.86
CA THR A 471 6.16 3.58 -5.51
C THR A 471 6.55 2.46 -4.55
N GLY A 472 5.91 1.31 -4.69
CA GLY A 472 6.33 0.04 -4.09
C GLY A 472 6.60 -1.00 -5.17
N THR A 473 7.68 -1.75 -5.03
CA THR A 473 8.02 -2.88 -5.92
C THR A 473 8.66 -3.95 -5.04
N THR A 474 8.26 -5.21 -5.24
CA THR A 474 8.87 -6.36 -4.55
C THR A 474 9.92 -7.05 -5.42
N ASP A 475 10.67 -7.99 -4.83
CA ASP A 475 11.66 -8.78 -5.56
C ASP A 475 11.03 -9.49 -6.77
N GLY A 476 11.76 -9.55 -7.88
CA GLY A 476 11.23 -10.07 -9.14
C GLY A 476 10.08 -9.24 -9.74
N SER A 477 9.80 -8.05 -9.21
CA SER A 477 8.67 -7.21 -9.62
C SER A 477 7.34 -7.97 -9.65
N VAL A 478 7.09 -8.84 -8.67
CA VAL A 478 5.87 -9.67 -8.62
C VAL A 478 4.65 -8.92 -8.07
N GLN A 479 4.89 -7.92 -7.22
CA GLN A 479 3.90 -6.96 -6.72
C GLN A 479 4.38 -5.53 -6.99
N SER A 480 3.46 -4.64 -7.35
CA SER A 480 3.73 -3.29 -7.81
C SER A 480 2.68 -2.32 -7.30
N TRP A 481 3.12 -1.25 -6.65
CA TRP A 481 2.27 -0.28 -5.98
C TRP A 481 2.57 1.15 -6.42
N MET A 482 1.52 1.95 -6.54
CA MET A 482 1.60 3.41 -6.56
C MET A 482 0.60 3.94 -5.54
N THR A 483 1.10 4.62 -4.53
CA THR A 483 0.31 5.29 -3.50
C THR A 483 0.63 6.78 -3.53
N GLY A 484 -0.35 7.63 -3.28
CA GLY A 484 -0.14 9.07 -3.28
C GLY A 484 -1.44 9.85 -3.19
N TYR A 485 -1.30 11.17 -3.14
CA TYR A 485 -2.41 12.04 -2.78
C TYR A 485 -2.23 13.45 -3.34
N SER A 486 -3.35 14.16 -3.39
CA SER A 486 -3.40 15.63 -3.35
C SER A 486 -3.92 16.09 -1.99
N SER A 487 -4.16 17.40 -1.80
CA SER A 487 -4.75 17.92 -0.56
C SER A 487 -6.20 17.48 -0.30
N LYS A 488 -6.85 16.78 -1.23
CA LYS A 488 -8.26 16.37 -1.13
C LYS A 488 -8.52 14.88 -1.25
N VAL A 489 -7.71 14.15 -2.01
CA VAL A 489 -7.92 12.72 -2.25
C VAL A 489 -6.60 11.98 -2.18
N SER A 490 -6.60 10.87 -1.45
CA SER A 490 -5.55 9.85 -1.49
C SER A 490 -5.99 8.70 -2.38
N THR A 491 -5.10 8.21 -3.24
CA THR A 491 -5.36 7.08 -4.15
C THR A 491 -4.22 6.08 -4.07
N THR A 492 -4.56 4.81 -3.89
CA THR A 492 -3.63 3.68 -3.93
C THR A 492 -4.01 2.72 -5.03
N VAL A 493 -3.02 2.32 -5.81
CA VAL A 493 -3.13 1.30 -6.85
C VAL A 493 -2.13 0.19 -6.58
N TRP A 494 -2.64 -1.03 -6.60
CA TRP A 494 -1.86 -2.26 -6.61
C TRP A 494 -2.02 -2.97 -7.95
N VAL A 495 -0.94 -3.57 -8.46
CA VAL A 495 -0.91 -4.49 -9.60
C VAL A 495 0.06 -5.62 -9.27
N GLY A 496 -0.34 -6.87 -9.47
CA GLY A 496 0.56 -7.99 -9.20
C GLY A 496 -0.05 -9.35 -9.41
N ASN A 497 0.67 -10.37 -8.96
CA ASN A 497 0.22 -11.76 -9.09
C ASN A 497 -0.75 -12.08 -7.95
N VAL A 498 -1.97 -12.52 -8.29
CA VAL A 498 -2.93 -13.09 -7.30
C VAL A 498 -2.59 -14.55 -6.97
N SER A 499 -1.90 -15.23 -7.90
CA SER A 499 -1.26 -16.52 -7.74
C SER A 499 -0.06 -16.59 -8.68
N GLY A 500 0.97 -17.34 -8.30
CA GLY A 500 2.24 -17.38 -9.04
C GLY A 500 3.13 -16.15 -8.80
N ASP A 501 4.21 -16.05 -9.57
CA ASP A 501 5.34 -15.14 -9.34
C ASP A 501 5.88 -14.55 -10.65
N VAL A 502 5.00 -14.31 -11.63
CA VAL A 502 5.44 -13.80 -12.93
C VAL A 502 5.99 -12.38 -12.78
N HIS A 503 7.19 -12.16 -13.32
CA HIS A 503 7.83 -10.84 -13.33
C HIS A 503 7.03 -9.85 -14.19
N LEU A 504 6.42 -8.82 -13.59
CA LEU A 504 5.52 -7.88 -14.28
C LEU A 504 6.18 -7.15 -15.47
N GLY A 505 7.50 -6.95 -15.42
CA GLY A 505 8.27 -6.38 -16.53
C GLY A 505 8.33 -7.25 -17.79
N ARG A 506 8.12 -8.57 -17.67
CA ARG A 506 8.17 -9.55 -18.77
C ARG A 506 6.80 -9.85 -19.35
N VAL A 507 5.74 -9.30 -18.77
CA VAL A 507 4.35 -9.46 -19.22
C VAL A 507 3.88 -8.16 -19.86
N SER A 508 3.12 -8.29 -20.96
CA SER A 508 2.44 -7.17 -21.61
C SER A 508 0.94 -7.28 -21.39
N THR A 509 0.32 -6.19 -20.97
CA THR A 509 -1.13 -6.04 -20.87
C THR A 509 -1.54 -4.76 -21.59
N ALA A 510 -2.60 -4.83 -22.41
CA ALA A 510 -3.03 -3.71 -23.24
C ALA A 510 -1.90 -3.06 -24.08
N GLY A 511 -0.99 -3.88 -24.62
CA GLY A 511 0.12 -3.44 -25.47
C GLY A 511 1.28 -2.73 -24.73
N LYS A 512 1.31 -2.75 -23.40
CA LYS A 512 2.38 -2.15 -22.58
C LYS A 512 2.82 -3.09 -21.47
N SER A 513 4.07 -2.98 -21.02
CA SER A 513 4.55 -3.76 -19.88
C SER A 513 3.63 -3.60 -18.65
N ALA A 514 3.26 -4.71 -18.01
CA ALA A 514 2.40 -4.71 -16.83
C ALA A 514 3.07 -3.99 -15.63
N TYR A 515 4.40 -3.93 -15.61
CA TYR A 515 5.17 -3.16 -14.63
C TYR A 515 4.72 -1.70 -14.52
N TYR A 516 4.37 -1.07 -15.66
CA TYR A 516 3.93 0.33 -15.69
C TYR A 516 2.44 0.54 -15.43
N ALA A 517 1.65 -0.54 -15.30
CA ALA A 517 0.20 -0.45 -15.15
C ALA A 517 -0.21 0.33 -13.89
N ARG A 518 0.54 0.19 -12.78
CA ARG A 518 0.31 0.98 -11.55
C ARG A 518 0.32 2.49 -11.81
N HIS A 519 1.25 2.97 -12.65
CA HIS A 519 1.39 4.39 -12.97
C HIS A 519 0.26 4.86 -13.89
N ASP A 520 -0.06 4.05 -14.90
CA ASP A 520 -1.12 4.36 -15.86
C ASP A 520 -2.49 4.47 -15.16
N VAL A 521 -2.81 3.53 -14.27
CA VAL A 521 -4.07 3.53 -13.50
C VAL A 521 -4.07 4.67 -12.50
N TRP A 522 -3.03 4.79 -11.67
CA TRP A 522 -2.98 5.84 -10.65
C TRP A 522 -3.07 7.23 -11.26
N ARG A 523 -2.30 7.53 -12.32
CA ARG A 523 -2.31 8.82 -12.99
C ARG A 523 -3.69 9.16 -13.54
N THR A 524 -4.40 8.18 -14.10
CA THR A 524 -5.74 8.40 -14.69
C THR A 524 -6.79 8.64 -13.61
N VAL A 525 -6.76 7.85 -12.54
CA VAL A 525 -7.69 7.98 -11.40
C VAL A 525 -7.41 9.28 -10.64
N MET A 526 -6.15 9.61 -10.39
CA MET A 526 -5.77 10.83 -9.67
C MET A 526 -6.10 12.10 -10.47
N LYS A 527 -5.91 12.11 -11.80
CA LYS A 527 -6.41 13.20 -12.67
C LYS A 527 -7.90 13.42 -12.52
N LEU A 528 -8.67 12.33 -12.48
CA LEU A 528 -10.11 12.40 -12.32
C LEU A 528 -10.49 12.93 -10.94
N ALA A 529 -9.83 12.45 -9.88
CA ALA A 529 -10.00 12.96 -8.53
C ALA A 529 -9.67 14.46 -8.44
N ASN A 530 -8.53 14.89 -8.99
CA ASN A 530 -8.14 16.29 -9.05
C ASN A 530 -9.18 17.15 -9.78
N LYS A 531 -9.72 16.66 -10.91
CA LYS A 531 -10.78 17.34 -11.65
C LYS A 531 -12.07 17.48 -10.85
N ILE A 532 -12.44 16.50 -10.04
CA ILE A 532 -13.69 16.51 -9.27
C ILE A 532 -13.54 17.34 -7.99
N TYR A 533 -12.45 17.17 -7.26
CA TYR A 533 -12.27 17.71 -5.90
C TYR A 533 -11.42 18.99 -5.84
N GLN A 534 -10.77 19.38 -6.94
CA GLN A 534 -10.05 20.66 -7.10
C GLN A 534 -9.11 20.98 -5.93
N PRO A 535 -8.05 20.17 -5.72
CA PRO A 535 -7.16 20.33 -4.57
C PRO A 535 -6.36 21.64 -4.63
N GLY A 536 -6.11 22.23 -3.45
CA GLY A 536 -5.17 23.34 -3.29
C GLY A 536 -3.74 22.87 -3.00
N PRO A 537 -2.78 23.81 -2.86
CA PRO A 537 -1.41 23.48 -2.45
C PRO A 537 -1.39 22.82 -1.07
N MET A 538 -0.57 21.78 -0.90
CA MET A 538 -0.32 21.18 0.41
C MET A 538 0.72 21.99 1.20
N ALA A 539 0.82 21.74 2.50
CA ALA A 539 1.74 22.46 3.39
C ALA A 539 3.19 22.54 2.82
N PRO A 540 3.86 23.69 2.95
CA PRO A 540 5.27 23.82 2.61
C PRO A 540 6.13 23.02 3.59
N VAL A 541 7.39 22.78 3.23
CA VAL A 541 8.33 22.11 4.14
C VAL A 541 8.60 23.00 5.36
N PRO A 542 8.48 22.47 6.59
CA PRO A 542 8.86 23.21 7.79
C PRO A 542 10.38 23.44 7.82
N THR A 543 10.79 24.62 8.27
CA THR A 543 12.22 24.98 8.36
C THR A 543 13.01 24.00 9.23
N VAL A 544 12.39 23.45 10.29
CA VAL A 544 12.99 22.48 11.21
C VAL A 544 13.46 21.19 10.52
N TYR A 545 12.79 20.77 9.45
CA TYR A 545 13.13 19.55 8.67
C TYR A 545 13.80 19.85 7.33
N SER A 546 13.77 21.12 6.90
CA SER A 546 14.45 21.59 5.70
C SER A 546 15.97 21.61 5.87
N GLY A 547 16.70 21.48 4.76
CA GLY A 547 18.16 21.50 4.78
C GLY A 547 18.75 20.35 5.59
N ALA A 548 20.02 20.50 5.97
CA ALA A 548 20.77 19.46 6.67
C ALA A 548 21.22 19.92 8.05
N SER A 549 21.44 18.96 8.95
CA SER A 549 22.07 19.19 10.24
C SER A 549 23.59 19.24 10.09
N GLY A 550 24.26 20.05 10.90
CA GLY A 550 25.73 20.03 11.01
C GLY A 550 26.22 18.86 11.86
N ALA A 551 27.43 18.40 11.58
CA ALA A 551 28.20 17.48 12.40
C ALA A 551 29.69 17.86 12.32
N ILE A 552 30.43 17.72 13.42
CA ILE A 552 31.86 18.00 13.46
C ILE A 552 32.60 16.67 13.34
N VAL A 553 33.59 16.59 12.46
CA VAL A 553 34.43 15.40 12.35
C VAL A 553 35.30 15.30 13.61
N PRO A 554 35.14 14.25 14.46
CA PRO A 554 35.93 14.11 15.67
C PRO A 554 37.39 13.84 15.34
N ASN A 555 38.29 14.28 16.22
CA ASN A 555 39.69 13.89 16.12
C ASN A 555 39.85 12.45 16.65
N VAL A 556 40.06 11.52 15.71
CA VAL A 556 40.28 10.09 15.99
C VAL A 556 41.71 9.67 15.60
N THR A 557 42.62 10.62 15.44
CA THR A 557 44.03 10.34 15.15
C THR A 557 44.59 9.41 16.23
N THR A 558 45.44 8.46 15.85
CA THR A 558 46.01 7.40 16.71
C THR A 558 45.02 6.39 17.30
N PHE A 559 43.71 6.48 17.00
CA PHE A 559 42.75 5.46 17.44
C PHE A 559 42.91 4.21 16.57
N ASP A 560 42.54 3.05 17.09
CA ASP A 560 42.34 1.87 16.24
C ASP A 560 41.08 2.06 15.36
N PRO A 561 40.95 1.31 14.24
CA PRO A 561 39.85 1.49 13.30
C PRO A 561 38.45 1.32 13.92
N THR A 562 38.31 0.42 14.90
CA THR A 562 37.03 0.13 15.55
C THR A 562 36.60 1.28 16.45
N SER A 563 37.53 1.77 17.28
CA SER A 563 37.28 2.93 18.15
C SER A 563 37.01 4.19 17.33
N ALA A 564 37.77 4.42 16.26
CA ALA A 564 37.56 5.54 15.35
C ALA A 564 36.18 5.50 14.70
N SER A 565 35.77 4.34 14.20
CA SER A 565 34.46 4.13 13.57
C SER A 565 33.30 4.39 14.54
N SER A 566 33.43 3.91 15.79
CA SER A 566 32.45 4.14 16.85
C SER A 566 32.32 5.64 17.18
N GLN A 567 33.45 6.35 17.25
CA GLN A 567 33.44 7.80 17.48
C GLN A 567 32.79 8.59 16.33
N MET A 568 32.97 8.17 15.07
CA MET A 568 32.28 8.78 13.93
C MET A 568 30.76 8.64 14.07
N GLN A 569 30.28 7.44 14.39
CA GLN A 569 28.85 7.17 14.57
C GLN A 569 28.25 7.98 15.74
N LEU A 570 28.94 8.06 16.88
CA LEU A 570 28.53 8.86 18.03
C LEU A 570 28.40 10.36 17.70
N ASN A 571 29.22 10.86 16.77
CA ASN A 571 29.15 12.24 16.28
C ASN A 571 28.18 12.42 15.11
N GLY A 572 27.35 11.41 14.80
CA GLY A 572 26.34 11.45 13.76
C GLY A 572 26.93 11.43 12.35
N LEU A 573 28.08 10.79 12.15
CA LEU A 573 28.75 10.64 10.86
C LEU A 573 28.78 9.17 10.43
N ASN A 574 28.82 8.95 9.12
CA ASN A 574 29.14 7.64 8.56
C ASN A 574 30.65 7.57 8.30
N TYR A 575 31.20 6.39 8.06
CA TYR A 575 32.65 6.23 7.89
C TYR A 575 33.01 5.21 6.82
N ASP A 576 34.23 5.32 6.29
CA ASP A 576 34.80 4.39 5.32
C ASP A 576 36.29 4.19 5.62
N VAL A 577 36.66 3.00 6.11
CA VAL A 577 38.07 2.70 6.46
C VAL A 577 38.81 2.30 5.20
N MET A 578 39.82 3.09 4.85
CA MET A 578 40.64 2.87 3.67
C MET A 578 41.62 1.71 3.93
N LEU A 579 41.49 0.64 3.14
CA LEU A 579 42.35 -0.56 3.27
C LEU A 579 43.81 -0.26 2.93
N THR A 580 44.06 0.66 1.99
CA THR A 580 45.41 1.10 1.65
C THR A 580 45.93 2.02 2.75
N GLN A 581 46.90 1.52 3.51
CA GLN A 581 47.59 2.30 4.53
C GLN A 581 48.43 3.41 3.89
N VAL A 582 48.57 4.51 4.61
CA VAL A 582 49.35 5.68 4.23
C VAL A 582 50.57 5.80 5.13
N LEU A 583 51.70 6.18 4.55
CA LEU A 583 52.90 6.50 5.32
C LEU A 583 52.62 7.68 6.24
N SER A 584 52.80 7.49 7.55
CA SER A 584 52.57 8.52 8.54
C SER A 584 53.42 8.32 9.80
N ASP A 585 53.57 9.39 10.59
CA ASP A 585 54.30 9.41 11.86
C ASP A 585 53.51 8.73 13.00
N LYS A 586 52.27 8.32 12.75
CA LYS A 586 51.40 7.64 13.72
C LYS A 586 51.70 6.14 13.78
N PRO A 587 51.43 5.46 14.91
CA PRO A 587 51.65 4.02 15.04
C PRO A 587 50.96 3.22 13.92
N SER A 588 51.65 2.20 13.40
CA SER A 588 51.10 1.33 12.36
C SER A 588 49.77 0.72 12.78
N GLY A 589 48.80 0.68 11.87
CA GLY A 589 47.45 0.17 12.12
C GLY A 589 46.49 1.14 12.83
N THR A 590 46.96 2.31 13.28
CA THR A 590 46.10 3.37 13.85
C THR A 590 45.70 4.40 12.79
N VAL A 591 44.71 5.25 13.08
CA VAL A 591 44.31 6.32 12.16
C VAL A 591 45.42 7.36 12.00
N ALA A 592 45.83 7.60 10.75
CA ALA A 592 46.75 8.67 10.36
C ALA A 592 46.02 10.01 10.25
N TYR A 593 44.93 10.04 9.46
CA TYR A 593 44.08 11.21 9.28
C TYR A 593 42.71 10.80 8.70
N THR A 594 41.79 11.76 8.64
CA THR A 594 40.45 11.59 8.06
C THR A 594 40.19 12.57 6.92
N VAL A 595 39.27 12.22 6.02
CA VAL A 595 38.75 13.11 4.98
C VAL A 595 37.21 13.08 5.01
N PRO A 596 36.51 14.19 5.33
CA PRO A 596 37.05 15.50 5.72
C PRO A 596 37.94 15.45 6.98
N ALA A 597 38.82 16.45 7.12
CA ALA A 597 39.77 16.51 8.23
C ALA A 597 39.06 16.70 9.57
N ALA A 598 39.66 16.18 10.65
CA ALA A 598 39.19 16.40 12.01
C ALA A 598 38.98 17.90 12.31
N GLY A 599 37.92 18.23 13.06
CA GLY A 599 37.49 19.61 13.34
C GLY A 599 36.67 20.26 12.23
N THR A 600 36.60 19.68 11.03
CA THR A 600 35.74 20.19 9.94
C THR A 600 34.27 20.04 10.31
N THR A 601 33.50 21.12 10.16
CA THR A 601 32.03 21.04 10.20
C THR A 601 31.51 20.59 8.84
N THR A 602 30.78 19.48 8.81
CA THR A 602 30.18 18.89 7.62
C THR A 602 28.70 18.61 7.84
N THR A 603 28.02 18.07 6.83
CA THR A 603 26.64 17.59 6.97
C THR A 603 26.60 16.29 7.78
N ARG A 604 25.65 16.19 8.71
CA ARG A 604 25.34 14.95 9.45
C ARG A 604 25.15 13.78 8.48
N GLY A 605 25.71 12.64 8.84
CA GLY A 605 25.70 11.39 8.05
C GLY A 605 26.68 11.38 6.88
N THR A 606 27.52 12.41 6.72
CA THR A 606 28.60 12.39 5.72
C THR A 606 29.49 11.18 5.98
N ILE A 607 29.85 10.46 4.91
CA ILE A 607 30.86 9.41 4.97
C ILE A 607 32.25 10.05 5.11
N VAL A 608 32.87 9.85 6.27
CA VAL A 608 34.25 10.25 6.55
C VAL A 608 35.19 9.10 6.18
N LYS A 609 36.11 9.34 5.25
CA LYS A 609 37.16 8.39 4.93
C LYS A 609 38.22 8.39 6.01
N ILE A 610 38.56 7.23 6.54
CA ILE A 610 39.56 7.02 7.60
C ILE A 610 40.79 6.37 6.96
N TYR A 611 41.92 7.07 6.96
CA TYR A 611 43.18 6.56 6.42
C TYR A 611 44.04 6.01 7.56
N LEU A 612 44.44 4.75 7.44
CA LEU A 612 45.26 4.07 8.45
C LEU A 612 46.75 4.28 8.19
N SER A 613 47.53 4.46 9.25
CA SER A 613 48.97 4.59 9.18
C SER A 613 49.63 3.26 8.88
N SER A 614 50.58 3.23 7.94
CA SER A 614 51.54 2.11 7.83
C SER A 614 52.61 2.17 8.92
N GLY A 615 52.70 3.29 9.64
CA GLY A 615 53.77 3.60 10.57
C GLY A 615 55.09 3.84 9.85
N GLY A 616 56.10 4.21 10.63
CA GLY A 616 57.47 4.32 10.16
C GLY A 616 57.75 5.53 9.28
N ALA A 617 56.89 6.56 9.24
CA ALA A 617 57.32 7.83 8.66
C ALA A 617 58.26 8.55 9.62
N VAL A 618 59.38 9.01 9.08
CA VAL A 618 60.34 9.88 9.75
C VAL A 618 60.38 11.17 8.96
N VAL A 619 60.29 12.30 9.66
CA VAL A 619 60.40 13.60 9.03
C VAL A 619 61.87 13.92 8.85
N VAL A 620 62.28 14.22 7.62
CA VAL A 620 63.62 14.74 7.37
C VAL A 620 63.78 16.03 8.19
N PRO A 621 64.80 16.15 9.07
CA PRO A 621 64.98 17.32 9.92
C PRO A 621 64.91 18.62 9.11
N ILE A 622 64.14 19.61 9.56
CA ILE A 622 63.94 20.86 8.81
C ILE A 622 65.22 21.68 8.68
N ASP A 623 66.14 21.47 9.61
CA ASP A 623 67.46 22.03 9.74
C ASP A 623 68.55 21.11 9.18
N LEU A 624 68.21 20.06 8.42
CA LEU A 624 69.17 19.10 7.86
C LEU A 624 70.36 19.79 7.16
N LEU A 625 70.08 20.82 6.35
CA LEU A 625 71.09 21.55 5.59
C LEU A 625 71.86 22.59 6.42
N SER A 626 71.47 22.81 7.68
CA SER A 626 72.12 23.73 8.61
C SER A 626 73.23 23.06 9.44
N HIS A 627 73.37 21.73 9.37
CA HIS A 627 74.24 20.92 10.23
C HIS A 627 75.63 20.63 9.62
N GLY A 628 76.24 21.65 8.99
CA GLY A 628 77.58 21.59 8.38
C GLY A 628 77.53 21.62 6.85
N PRO A 629 78.62 22.05 6.17
CA PRO A 629 78.60 22.20 4.72
C PRO A 629 78.65 20.85 3.99
N THR A 630 79.18 19.78 4.61
CA THR A 630 79.60 18.58 3.87
C THR A 630 78.65 17.39 3.99
N VAL A 631 78.80 16.41 3.08
CA VAL A 631 78.10 15.11 3.14
C VAL A 631 78.40 14.40 4.46
N THR A 632 79.66 14.41 4.93
CA THR A 632 80.06 13.76 6.19
C THR A 632 79.41 14.41 7.41
N ASP A 633 79.28 15.74 7.44
CA ASP A 633 78.64 16.45 8.55
C ASP A 633 77.16 16.05 8.68
N ILE A 634 76.43 16.03 7.56
CA ILE A 634 75.02 15.65 7.52
C ILE A 634 74.82 14.16 7.86
N GLN A 635 75.69 13.27 7.37
CA GLN A 635 75.66 11.85 7.75
C GLN A 635 75.90 11.64 9.24
N THR A 636 76.86 12.35 9.83
CA THR A 636 77.18 12.30 11.27
C THR A 636 76.02 12.80 12.10
N TYR A 637 75.38 13.90 11.67
CA TYR A 637 74.19 14.45 12.31
C TYR A 637 73.02 13.45 12.30
N LEU A 638 72.65 12.91 11.14
CA LEU A 638 71.57 11.93 11.03
C LEU A 638 71.83 10.68 11.87
N ALA A 639 73.08 10.21 11.89
CA ALA A 639 73.54 9.11 12.74
C ALA A 639 73.58 9.45 14.24
N GLY A 640 73.39 10.70 14.65
CA GLY A 640 73.35 11.14 16.04
C GLY A 640 71.94 11.36 16.59
N ILE A 641 70.98 11.74 15.74
CA ILE A 641 69.70 12.32 16.21
C ILE A 641 68.45 11.49 15.92
N LEU A 642 68.51 10.50 15.03
CA LEU A 642 67.35 9.71 14.61
C LEU A 642 67.64 8.22 14.70
N HIS A 643 67.35 7.61 15.85
CA HIS A 643 67.53 6.17 16.07
C HIS A 643 66.20 5.46 16.33
N ASP A 644 66.08 4.23 15.83
CA ASP A 644 64.98 3.34 16.20
C ASP A 644 65.17 2.78 17.63
N ALA A 645 64.18 2.03 18.11
CA ALA A 645 64.21 1.43 19.45
C ALA A 645 65.36 0.42 19.67
N ASN A 646 66.02 -0.01 18.59
CA ASN A 646 67.17 -0.91 18.62
C ASN A 646 68.50 -0.16 18.44
N GLY A 647 68.47 1.17 18.37
CA GLY A 647 69.67 2.00 18.18
C GLY A 647 70.17 2.08 16.74
N ASN A 648 69.37 1.68 15.72
CA ASN A 648 69.75 1.84 14.32
C ASN A 648 69.33 3.21 13.78
N PRO A 649 70.10 3.86 12.89
CA PRO A 649 69.71 5.12 12.26
C PRO A 649 68.40 4.96 11.47
N GLN A 650 67.42 5.82 11.74
CA GLN A 650 66.13 5.81 11.04
C GLN A 650 66.19 6.47 9.67
N LEU A 651 67.19 7.32 9.42
CA LEU A 651 67.49 7.90 8.11
C LEU A 651 68.98 7.79 7.88
N SER A 652 69.36 7.48 6.64
CA SER A 652 70.76 7.53 6.19
C SER A 652 70.86 8.47 5.01
N ALA A 653 72.06 8.93 4.67
CA ALA A 653 72.24 9.85 3.56
C ALA A 653 73.39 9.42 2.65
N VAL A 654 73.25 9.64 1.34
CA VAL A 654 74.28 9.36 0.33
C VAL A 654 74.45 10.58 -0.57
N GLY A 655 75.70 11.00 -0.78
CA GLY A 655 76.03 12.10 -1.70
C GLY A 655 75.87 11.69 -3.16
N SER A 656 75.21 12.54 -3.97
CA SER A 656 74.99 12.37 -5.40
C SER A 656 75.44 13.60 -6.19
N SER A 657 76.26 13.39 -7.23
CA SER A 657 76.76 14.43 -8.14
C SER A 657 76.27 14.16 -9.57
N GLY A 658 75.72 15.17 -10.26
CA GLY A 658 75.32 15.06 -11.68
C GLY A 658 74.29 13.97 -12.02
N ASN A 659 73.35 13.66 -11.12
CA ASN A 659 72.37 12.55 -11.22
C ASN A 659 72.98 11.12 -11.14
N GLN A 660 74.22 10.96 -10.67
CA GLN A 660 74.81 9.67 -10.33
C GLN A 660 74.83 9.49 -8.79
N PRO A 661 74.09 8.51 -8.23
CA PRO A 661 74.13 8.21 -6.80
C PRO A 661 75.52 7.75 -6.34
N GLY A 662 76.00 8.27 -5.20
CA GLY A 662 77.25 7.82 -4.56
C GLY A 662 78.54 8.51 -5.01
N ASN A 663 78.44 9.64 -5.73
CA ASN A 663 79.59 10.26 -6.41
C ASN A 663 79.93 11.70 -5.94
N CYS A 664 79.48 12.10 -4.75
CA CYS A 664 80.02 13.31 -4.10
C CYS A 664 81.29 12.99 -3.32
N ASP A 665 82.24 13.92 -3.30
CA ASP A 665 83.32 13.87 -2.31
C ASP A 665 82.75 14.06 -0.89
N PRO A 666 83.20 13.32 0.13
CA PRO A 666 82.75 13.49 1.52
C PRO A 666 82.83 14.93 2.06
N THR A 667 83.70 15.77 1.48
CA THR A 667 83.94 17.17 1.84
C THR A 667 83.19 18.20 0.98
N GLU A 668 82.46 17.76 -0.05
CA GLU A 668 81.73 18.66 -0.96
C GLU A 668 80.49 19.29 -0.30
N GLN A 669 80.20 20.53 -0.71
CA GLN A 669 79.08 21.28 -0.14
C GLN A 669 77.72 20.75 -0.62
N VAL A 670 76.85 20.39 0.32
CA VAL A 670 75.48 19.94 0.04
C VAL A 670 74.56 21.15 -0.15
N THR A 671 73.84 21.18 -1.28
CA THR A 671 72.98 22.33 -1.67
C THR A 671 71.49 22.02 -1.56
N ARG A 672 71.09 20.76 -1.65
CA ARG A 672 69.72 20.28 -1.46
C ARG A 672 69.71 18.79 -1.12
N SER A 673 68.56 18.29 -0.67
CA SER A 673 68.34 16.86 -0.44
C SER A 673 67.06 16.35 -1.12
N SER A 674 66.98 15.04 -1.36
CA SER A 674 65.75 14.34 -1.73
C SER A 674 65.60 13.09 -0.86
N PRO A 675 64.54 12.99 -0.04
CA PRO A 675 63.50 13.99 0.20
C PRO A 675 64.06 15.29 0.81
N ALA A 676 63.38 16.41 0.56
CA ALA A 676 63.79 17.73 1.05
C ALA A 676 63.63 17.84 2.59
N PRO A 677 64.33 18.78 3.25
CA PRO A 677 64.11 19.05 4.68
C PRO A 677 62.63 19.32 4.98
N GLY A 678 62.10 18.72 6.04
CA GLY A 678 60.68 18.75 6.41
C GLY A 678 59.77 17.78 5.66
N ALA A 679 60.28 17.04 4.66
CA ALA A 679 59.50 16.00 3.99
C ALA A 679 59.39 14.72 4.86
N ALA A 680 58.21 14.09 4.87
CA ALA A 680 58.04 12.78 5.49
C ALA A 680 58.54 11.67 4.55
N THR A 681 59.35 10.75 5.05
CA THR A 681 59.87 9.59 4.30
C THR A 681 59.85 8.33 5.15
N GLN A 682 60.04 7.17 4.54
CA GLN A 682 60.02 5.89 5.25
C GLN A 682 61.29 5.71 6.12
N SER A 683 61.16 5.17 7.32
CA SER A 683 62.29 4.78 8.15
C SER A 683 63.17 3.78 7.40
N GLY A 684 64.49 3.99 7.42
CA GLY A 684 65.48 3.29 6.59
C GLY A 684 65.67 3.88 5.19
N SER A 685 64.95 4.95 4.82
CA SER A 685 65.18 5.64 3.55
C SER A 685 66.57 6.26 3.49
N ILE A 686 67.15 6.23 2.30
CA ILE A 686 68.37 6.98 1.97
C ILE A 686 67.95 8.36 1.47
N ILE A 687 68.40 9.41 2.15
CA ILE A 687 68.32 10.79 1.70
C ILE A 687 69.45 11.02 0.69
N GLU A 688 69.11 11.32 -0.55
CA GLU A 688 70.09 11.75 -1.53
C GLU A 688 70.49 13.20 -1.27
N LEU A 689 71.77 13.44 -1.01
CA LEU A 689 72.34 14.78 -0.84
C LEU A 689 72.94 15.22 -2.17
N PHE A 690 72.48 16.33 -2.74
CA PHE A 690 73.00 16.82 -4.01
C PHE A 690 74.08 17.86 -3.78
N CYS A 691 75.29 17.53 -4.23
CA CYS A 691 76.44 18.42 -4.12
C CYS A 691 76.51 19.32 -5.35
N GLY A 692 76.73 20.61 -5.11
CA GLY A 692 76.97 21.57 -6.18
C GLY A 692 78.47 21.72 -6.39
N GLY A 693 78.96 21.37 -7.57
CA GLY A 693 80.24 21.92 -8.03
C GLY A 693 80.08 23.44 -8.14
N SER A 694 80.96 24.18 -7.48
CA SER A 694 81.08 25.64 -7.62
C SER A 694 81.23 26.05 -9.08
#